data_AF-A0AA90Q8S0-F1
#
_entry.id   AF-A0AA90Q8S0-F1
#
_cell.length_a   1.000
_cell.length_b   1.000
_cell.length_c   1.000
_cell.angle_alpha   90.00
_cell.angle_beta   90.00
_cell.angle_gamma   90.00
#
_symmetry.space_group_name_H-M   'P 1'
#
loop_
_entity.id
_entity.type
_entity.pdbx_description
1 polymer ?
#
loop_
_entity_poly.entity_id
_entity_poly.type
_entity_poly.pdbx_seq_one_letter_code
_entity_poly.pdbx_strand_id
1 'polypeptide(L)'
;MTQRIDRFWRAALAVGCGAGLLLASLPARADTPIALFKSYAGRLNFTGTQKTMRTGANGSAPCAITNNPLVARLAGIPATAKIVSAHLYWAGSSSTPDYGVSMDGVALSAPANRRFTTATIGYNYFSGAVDVTAQVTAKRNGDYTFSNLTITNGTPYCAVEGVVGGFSLVAIYSDPNEAFRVLNLYEGFQYIRTFGTDNIKVSLNLSNFRTPSPLGSATGRIAHVTWEGDSSLSGGGENLKFNGAEMVDGANPTGNQFNSTSNIGGTVDNASYGIDFDSYLLASPKLFAGQTTATMLYESGQDMVLLNAEIVSVPNVDVADLSLAIALTGTPARGNNVNLVHTVTNQGPLPDAGPITVKHTLANGLTYLSSSGTGWSCGASGQVVTCTSAKSLEVGESAPALSITARIDLTAPNSMTSSATASGLQFDNDMGNNSASNTITFSSARYVFTDNPCEVGVAFGPPGKCNLLSVPTLQAGVQSPVYVTFVDNNFKPAVPPSTTPTLQFSFRCVNPTTGAGGVARLKGVALKACISSTALQSATQWQGIAMAFATGSPSSALMQFVYGDVGMIELFLSETATALALTSTSGQFVVRPYKFALSTPLSNPAGTVAADDMTADIGRFWKAGAGFTLNVVAQAADSTPTPNFGKETTPQEVELLTTATIDSTNYAIPGDTNSETLPFAEMQTGPGDPVRKVEGSFGTFGAGAATGNNFTFAEVGIVNVNVHMKNSNYLGVEDVASDGVALGRFYPDHFRTTVPIVITCAAPHPLNCQNIGLHYSKQPIQTIVTAYNAAGEITRFYQGKFVKSPKLLPYTALGGLTQSPSGTLTPSPIANAATVFVQGSGTAWPSFDFAAASMAPVDIYLRASDADLVTSGRSGLSVEGATKIVRGRLLIENAFGSELLALPVVMRAQYWTGTSATDGRWADSRTDSISIVATPVPASGVVTFPHSVTAAQLTLSYSQCLKSMAACSAATPFPDPKTTLASSSMVNGLVKFKFAATNKTGSVNVSVGQPVWLPPAAGKLTFGVYKSTPLIYIREVF
;
A
#
# COMPACT_ATOMS: atom_id res chain seq x y z
N MET A 1 -77.68 7.91 9.05
CA MET A 1 -77.79 6.75 8.15
C MET A 1 -76.82 7.05 7.02
N THR A 2 -75.64 6.49 6.92
CA THR A 2 -75.15 5.11 7.05
C THR A 2 -73.70 5.17 7.56
N GLN A 3 -73.41 4.41 8.62
CA GLN A 3 -72.09 3.98 9.16
C GLN A 3 -72.21 3.83 10.68
N ARG A 4 -72.87 2.74 11.09
CA ARG A 4 -72.99 2.28 12.47
C ARG A 4 -72.78 0.75 12.48
N ILE A 5 -71.59 0.27 12.09
CA ILE A 5 -71.19 -1.14 12.34
C ILE A 5 -69.72 -1.29 12.82
N ASP A 6 -68.79 -0.36 12.60
CA ASP A 6 -67.37 -0.63 12.98
C ASP A 6 -66.86 0.00 14.29
N ARG A 7 -67.74 0.54 15.14
CA ARG A 7 -67.33 1.14 16.43
C ARG A 7 -67.49 0.23 17.66
N PHE A 8 -67.95 -1.01 17.51
CA PHE A 8 -68.14 -1.93 18.63
C PHE A 8 -67.00 -2.95 18.87
N TRP A 9 -65.98 -3.00 18.00
CA TRP A 9 -64.89 -4.00 18.10
C TRP A 9 -63.52 -3.48 18.52
N ARG A 10 -63.33 -2.17 18.75
CA ARG A 10 -62.01 -1.60 19.14
C ARG A 10 -61.96 -0.88 20.48
N ALA A 11 -63.10 -0.73 21.17
CA ALA A 11 -63.14 -0.12 22.50
C ALA A 11 -63.17 -1.14 23.66
N ALA A 12 -63.33 -2.44 23.38
CA ALA A 12 -63.34 -3.50 24.39
C ALA A 12 -61.95 -4.12 24.68
N LEU A 13 -60.89 -3.74 23.96
CA LEU A 13 -59.55 -4.35 24.11
C LEU A 13 -58.49 -3.46 24.78
N ALA A 14 -58.79 -2.21 25.14
CA ALA A 14 -57.78 -1.25 25.62
C ALA A 14 -57.98 -0.76 27.07
N VAL A 15 -59.02 -1.22 27.78
CA VAL A 15 -59.29 -0.81 29.18
C VAL A 15 -59.40 -2.03 30.13
N GLY A 16 -59.20 -3.25 29.63
CA GLY A 16 -59.26 -4.50 30.42
C GLY A 16 -57.91 -5.10 30.84
N CYS A 17 -56.77 -4.46 30.53
CA CYS A 17 -55.42 -5.00 30.84
C CYS A 17 -54.77 -4.39 32.10
N GLY A 18 -55.50 -3.60 32.89
CA GLY A 18 -54.94 -2.90 34.06
C GLY A 18 -55.40 -3.37 35.44
N ALA A 19 -56.46 -4.18 35.58
CA ALA A 19 -57.06 -4.43 36.90
C ALA A 19 -57.87 -5.73 37.04
N GLY A 20 -57.66 -6.75 36.20
CA GLY A 20 -58.55 -7.91 36.14
C GLY A 20 -57.86 -9.25 35.91
N LEU A 21 -56.81 -9.57 36.67
CA LEU A 21 -56.27 -10.93 36.81
C LEU A 21 -55.64 -11.11 38.21
N LEU A 22 -56.46 -10.84 39.22
CA LEU A 22 -56.33 -11.37 40.59
C LEU A 22 -57.33 -12.53 40.76
N LEU A 23 -57.47 -13.37 39.73
CA LEU A 23 -57.87 -14.75 39.97
C LEU A 23 -56.65 -15.40 40.61
N ALA A 24 -56.80 -15.82 41.85
CA ALA A 24 -55.84 -16.68 42.55
C ALA A 24 -55.57 -17.90 41.67
N SER A 25 -54.56 -17.79 40.82
CA SER A 25 -53.86 -18.94 40.29
C SER A 25 -53.29 -19.63 41.52
N LEU A 26 -53.73 -20.86 41.74
CA LEU A 26 -53.01 -21.79 42.59
C LEU A 26 -51.51 -21.65 42.26
N PRO A 27 -50.61 -21.55 43.26
CA PRO A 27 -49.20 -21.31 43.01
C PRO A 27 -48.69 -22.30 41.95
N ALA A 28 -48.10 -21.75 40.88
CA ALA A 28 -47.41 -22.52 39.87
C ALA A 28 -46.38 -23.43 40.57
N ARG A 29 -46.39 -24.72 40.20
CA ARG A 29 -45.56 -25.77 40.82
C ARG A 29 -44.07 -25.39 40.83
N ALA A 30 -43.44 -25.51 42.00
CA ALA A 30 -42.11 -24.98 42.31
C ALA A 30 -40.93 -25.94 41.99
N ASP A 31 -41.10 -26.84 41.01
CA ASP A 31 -40.03 -27.74 40.56
C ASP A 31 -39.14 -27.03 39.54
N THR A 32 -37.84 -27.37 39.50
CA THR A 32 -36.95 -26.88 38.43
C THR A 32 -37.06 -27.83 37.23
N PRO A 33 -37.57 -27.39 36.06
CA PRO A 33 -37.70 -28.25 34.89
C PRO A 33 -36.36 -28.87 34.47
N ILE A 34 -36.37 -30.14 34.05
CA ILE A 34 -35.22 -30.75 33.39
C ILE A 34 -35.03 -30.09 32.04
N ALA A 35 -33.89 -29.42 31.85
CA ALA A 35 -33.55 -28.69 30.63
C ALA A 35 -32.13 -29.04 30.16
N LEU A 36 -31.87 -28.85 28.86
CA LEU A 36 -30.53 -29.04 28.29
C LEU A 36 -29.56 -28.05 28.95
N PHE A 37 -28.54 -28.57 29.63
CA PHE A 37 -27.52 -27.77 30.30
C PHE A 37 -26.28 -27.61 29.42
N LYS A 38 -25.78 -28.71 28.86
CA LYS A 38 -24.61 -28.71 27.99
C LYS A 38 -24.73 -29.76 26.89
N SER A 39 -24.17 -29.44 25.73
CA SER A 39 -23.97 -30.37 24.62
C SER A 39 -22.49 -30.50 24.33
N TYR A 40 -22.05 -31.71 24.01
CA TYR A 40 -20.68 -32.02 23.62
C TYR A 40 -20.73 -32.85 22.35
N ALA A 41 -19.82 -32.60 21.41
CA ALA A 41 -19.67 -33.44 20.23
C ALA A 41 -18.23 -33.96 20.12
N GLY A 42 -18.08 -35.17 19.58
CA GLY A 42 -16.78 -35.78 19.36
C GLY A 42 -16.81 -37.29 19.55
N ARG A 43 -15.64 -37.91 19.66
CA ARG A 43 -15.51 -39.34 20.01
C ARG A 43 -15.66 -39.52 21.51
N LEU A 44 -16.91 -39.46 21.98
CA LEU A 44 -17.28 -39.30 23.38
C LEU A 44 -17.94 -40.54 23.97
N ASN A 45 -17.73 -40.74 25.26
CA ASN A 45 -18.47 -41.65 26.11
C ASN A 45 -18.45 -41.12 27.56
N PHE A 46 -19.17 -41.77 28.46
CA PHE A 46 -19.27 -41.36 29.84
C PHE A 46 -19.30 -42.56 30.80
N THR A 47 -18.96 -42.29 32.05
CA THR A 47 -19.08 -43.23 33.17
C THR A 47 -19.42 -42.44 34.43
N GLY A 48 -19.64 -43.11 35.55
CA GLY A 48 -20.00 -42.46 36.79
C GLY A 48 -19.92 -43.38 38.00
N THR A 49 -20.19 -42.81 39.16
CA THR A 49 -20.32 -43.52 40.44
C THR A 49 -21.32 -42.78 41.33
N GLN A 50 -21.93 -43.47 42.29
CA GLN A 50 -22.77 -42.85 43.31
C GLN A 50 -22.50 -43.45 44.70
N LYS A 51 -22.93 -42.75 45.74
CA LYS A 51 -23.09 -43.35 47.07
C LYS A 51 -24.19 -42.66 47.87
N THR A 52 -25.05 -43.47 48.47
CA THR A 52 -26.09 -43.04 49.42
C THR A 52 -25.55 -42.87 50.84
N MET A 53 -26.14 -41.94 51.59
CA MET A 53 -25.97 -41.80 53.04
C MET A 53 -26.80 -42.83 53.80
N ARG A 54 -27.77 -43.48 53.17
CA ARG A 54 -28.64 -44.44 53.84
C ARG A 54 -27.93 -45.75 54.09
N THR A 55 -28.24 -46.35 55.24
CA THR A 55 -27.67 -47.65 55.63
C THR A 55 -28.67 -48.81 55.49
N GLY A 56 -29.86 -48.56 54.94
CA GLY A 56 -30.88 -49.56 54.69
C GLY A 56 -32.06 -49.06 53.84
N ALA A 57 -32.85 -50.01 53.32
CA ALA A 57 -33.98 -49.77 52.41
C ALA A 57 -35.23 -49.23 53.14
N ASN A 58 -36.16 -48.62 52.37
CA ASN A 58 -37.40 -47.95 52.84
C ASN A 58 -38.17 -48.79 53.86
N GLY A 59 -38.58 -50.01 53.51
CA GLY A 59 -39.38 -50.87 54.39
C GLY A 59 -38.64 -51.50 55.58
N SER A 60 -37.33 -51.26 55.77
CA SER A 60 -36.54 -51.88 56.84
C SER A 60 -35.92 -50.88 57.81
N ALA A 61 -35.32 -49.81 57.30
CA ALA A 61 -34.63 -48.80 58.10
C ALA A 61 -34.71 -47.42 57.41
N PRO A 62 -35.93 -46.87 57.20
CA PRO A 62 -36.16 -45.70 56.34
C PRO A 62 -35.43 -44.44 56.79
N CYS A 63 -35.06 -44.36 58.06
CA CYS A 63 -34.50 -43.17 58.70
C CYS A 63 -33.00 -43.33 59.04
N ALA A 64 -32.43 -44.51 58.80
CA ALA A 64 -31.06 -44.83 59.16
C ALA A 64 -30.06 -44.29 58.13
N ILE A 65 -29.18 -43.40 58.59
CA ILE A 65 -28.14 -42.76 57.77
C ILE A 65 -26.77 -42.88 58.44
N THR A 66 -25.72 -42.73 57.64
CA THR A 66 -24.35 -42.50 58.11
C THR A 66 -23.96 -41.04 57.91
N ASN A 67 -23.31 -40.46 58.92
CA ASN A 67 -22.65 -39.15 58.83
C ASN A 67 -21.14 -39.27 58.54
N ASN A 68 -20.61 -40.49 58.43
CA ASN A 68 -19.22 -40.71 58.02
C ASN A 68 -19.04 -40.31 56.55
N PRO A 69 -17.83 -39.88 56.14
CA PRO A 69 -17.53 -39.62 54.74
C PRO A 69 -17.87 -40.82 53.86
N LEU A 70 -18.61 -40.58 52.78
CA LEU A 70 -18.98 -41.58 51.79
C LEU A 70 -17.83 -41.78 50.81
N VAL A 71 -17.53 -43.03 50.44
CA VAL A 71 -16.47 -43.35 49.48
C VAL A 71 -17.08 -44.12 48.31
N ALA A 72 -16.83 -43.65 47.08
CA ALA A 72 -17.31 -44.28 45.86
C ALA A 72 -16.20 -44.40 44.81
N ARG A 73 -16.07 -45.57 44.18
CA ARG A 73 -15.03 -45.88 43.18
C ARG A 73 -15.51 -45.53 41.78
N LEU A 74 -14.95 -44.49 41.17
CA LEU A 74 -15.18 -44.19 39.75
C LEU A 74 -14.31 -45.09 38.87
N ALA A 75 -14.90 -45.89 37.99
CA ALA A 75 -14.21 -46.80 37.09
C ALA A 75 -14.65 -46.61 35.64
N GLY A 76 -13.96 -47.29 34.70
CA GLY A 76 -14.37 -47.35 33.29
C GLY A 76 -13.80 -46.25 32.38
N ILE A 77 -12.99 -45.32 32.89
CA ILE A 77 -12.30 -44.33 32.03
C ILE A 77 -11.06 -44.99 31.40
N PRO A 78 -10.94 -45.09 30.06
CA PRO A 78 -9.74 -45.61 29.41
C PRO A 78 -8.48 -44.81 29.79
N ALA A 79 -7.30 -45.44 29.83
CA ALA A 79 -6.07 -44.75 30.20
C ALA A 79 -5.71 -43.62 29.22
N THR A 80 -6.03 -43.78 27.94
CA THR A 80 -5.77 -42.84 26.84
C THR A 80 -6.80 -41.74 26.70
N ALA A 81 -7.94 -41.84 27.39
CA ALA A 81 -9.04 -40.91 27.23
C ALA A 81 -8.72 -39.52 27.83
N LYS A 82 -9.22 -38.44 27.23
CA LYS A 82 -9.20 -37.09 27.80
C LYS A 82 -10.51 -36.84 28.54
N ILE A 83 -10.45 -36.32 29.76
CA ILE A 83 -11.67 -35.86 30.45
C ILE A 83 -12.16 -34.58 29.76
N VAL A 84 -13.40 -34.61 29.30
CA VAL A 84 -14.06 -33.49 28.62
C VAL A 84 -14.84 -32.66 29.63
N SER A 85 -15.54 -33.32 30.55
CA SER A 85 -16.27 -32.67 31.64
C SER A 85 -16.55 -33.65 32.77
N ALA A 86 -16.67 -33.18 34.01
CA ALA A 86 -17.19 -33.97 35.12
C ALA A 86 -18.10 -33.14 36.03
N HIS A 87 -19.20 -33.76 36.48
CA HIS A 87 -20.24 -33.09 37.25
C HIS A 87 -20.60 -33.91 38.48
N LEU A 88 -20.51 -33.27 39.64
CA LEU A 88 -20.95 -33.81 40.92
C LEU A 88 -22.36 -33.30 41.21
N TYR A 89 -23.29 -34.20 41.46
CA TYR A 89 -24.65 -33.94 41.91
C TYR A 89 -24.82 -34.49 43.33
N TRP A 90 -25.56 -33.78 44.18
CA TRP A 90 -26.01 -34.29 45.48
C TRP A 90 -27.44 -33.85 45.73
N ALA A 91 -28.17 -34.66 46.48
CA ALA A 91 -29.54 -34.34 46.86
C ALA A 91 -29.80 -34.68 48.32
N GLY A 92 -30.79 -34.02 48.90
CA GLY A 92 -31.14 -34.17 50.31
C GLY A 92 -32.59 -33.86 50.63
N SER A 93 -33.10 -34.55 51.65
CA SER A 93 -34.38 -34.28 52.31
C SER A 93 -34.20 -33.14 53.32
N SER A 94 -34.71 -31.94 53.04
CA SER A 94 -34.67 -30.81 53.99
C SER A 94 -35.51 -29.65 53.49
N SER A 95 -36.15 -28.91 54.41
CA SER A 95 -36.76 -27.61 54.11
C SER A 95 -35.74 -26.47 54.03
N THR A 96 -34.52 -26.69 54.53
CA THR A 96 -33.37 -25.78 54.42
C THR A 96 -32.32 -26.43 53.51
N PRO A 97 -32.22 -26.01 52.24
CA PRO A 97 -31.29 -26.61 51.29
C PRO A 97 -29.82 -26.46 51.70
N ASP A 98 -29.03 -27.53 51.56
CA ASP A 98 -27.58 -27.50 51.74
C ASP A 98 -26.85 -27.52 50.39
N TYR A 99 -26.32 -26.37 50.01
CA TYR A 99 -25.58 -26.21 48.75
C TYR A 99 -24.06 -26.19 48.94
N GLY A 100 -23.56 -26.59 50.11
CA GLY A 100 -22.14 -26.71 50.41
C GLY A 100 -21.78 -28.15 50.78
N VAL A 101 -20.80 -28.72 50.08
CA VAL A 101 -20.34 -30.11 50.31
C VAL A 101 -18.82 -30.17 50.27
N SER A 102 -18.22 -31.34 50.49
CA SER A 102 -16.79 -31.54 50.28
C SER A 102 -16.48 -32.82 49.53
N MET A 103 -15.57 -32.74 48.57
CA MET A 103 -15.08 -33.86 47.76
C MET A 103 -13.56 -33.96 47.91
N ASP A 104 -13.06 -35.12 48.33
CA ASP A 104 -11.64 -35.37 48.65
C ASP A 104 -11.03 -34.30 49.59
N GLY A 105 -11.83 -33.82 50.55
CA GLY A 105 -11.44 -32.77 51.50
C GLY A 105 -11.51 -31.33 50.95
N VAL A 106 -11.88 -31.14 49.68
CA VAL A 106 -12.06 -29.81 49.07
C VAL A 106 -13.51 -29.36 49.23
N ALA A 107 -13.71 -28.19 49.82
CA ALA A 107 -15.04 -27.57 49.93
C ALA A 107 -15.55 -27.09 48.56
N LEU A 108 -16.80 -27.43 48.23
CA LEU A 108 -17.48 -27.10 46.98
C LEU A 108 -18.83 -26.45 47.29
N SER A 109 -19.27 -25.52 46.45
CA SER A 109 -20.61 -24.94 46.55
C SER A 109 -21.29 -24.89 45.18
N ALA A 110 -22.59 -25.25 45.14
CA ALA A 110 -23.38 -25.14 43.92
C ALA A 110 -23.55 -23.65 43.53
N PRO A 111 -23.26 -23.26 42.28
CA PRO A 111 -23.52 -21.90 41.80
C PRO A 111 -25.03 -21.63 41.72
N ALA A 112 -25.43 -20.36 41.75
CA ALA A 112 -26.84 -19.97 41.85
C ALA A 112 -27.75 -20.57 40.77
N ASN A 113 -27.24 -20.78 39.56
CA ASN A 113 -27.95 -21.38 38.44
C ASN A 113 -28.01 -22.92 38.45
N ARG A 114 -27.39 -23.59 39.44
CA ARG A 114 -27.38 -25.06 39.59
C ARG A 114 -27.75 -25.49 41.01
N ARG A 115 -28.67 -24.72 41.61
CA ARG A 115 -29.33 -24.98 42.89
C ARG A 115 -30.78 -25.28 42.61
N PHE A 116 -31.24 -26.44 43.03
CA PHE A 116 -32.56 -26.95 42.66
C PHE A 116 -33.37 -27.33 43.90
N THR A 117 -34.69 -27.12 43.82
CA THR A 117 -35.64 -27.50 44.87
C THR A 117 -36.91 -28.06 44.26
N THR A 118 -37.60 -28.91 45.01
CA THR A 118 -38.98 -29.35 44.74
C THR A 118 -39.80 -29.24 46.02
N ALA A 119 -41.06 -28.82 45.91
CA ALA A 119 -41.98 -28.62 47.03
C ALA A 119 -43.34 -29.36 46.85
N THR A 120 -43.37 -30.35 45.95
CA THR A 120 -44.60 -30.75 45.27
C THR A 120 -45.50 -31.73 46.04
N ILE A 121 -45.04 -32.32 47.16
CA ILE A 121 -45.81 -33.33 47.92
C ILE A 121 -45.93 -33.09 49.44
N GLY A 122 -45.86 -31.83 49.88
CA GLY A 122 -46.02 -31.46 51.30
C GLY A 122 -44.72 -31.45 52.12
N TYR A 123 -43.63 -31.97 51.56
CA TYR A 123 -42.26 -31.88 52.10
C TYR A 123 -41.28 -31.48 50.98
N ASN A 124 -40.16 -30.85 51.35
CA ASN A 124 -39.22 -30.24 50.39
C ASN A 124 -37.97 -31.10 50.20
N TYR A 125 -37.48 -31.19 48.97
CA TYR A 125 -36.17 -31.76 48.68
C TYR A 125 -35.33 -30.73 47.93
N PHE A 126 -34.01 -30.87 48.01
CA PHE A 126 -33.07 -30.04 47.29
C PHE A 126 -32.05 -30.88 46.54
N SER A 127 -31.46 -30.30 45.50
CA SER A 127 -30.28 -30.82 44.82
C SER A 127 -29.31 -29.69 44.48
N GLY A 128 -28.02 -29.97 44.58
CA GLY A 128 -26.95 -29.09 44.12
C GLY A 128 -26.08 -29.79 43.09
N ALA A 129 -25.55 -29.03 42.14
CA ALA A 129 -24.60 -29.54 41.17
C ALA A 129 -23.39 -28.60 40.99
N VAL A 130 -22.20 -29.17 40.83
CA VAL A 130 -20.95 -28.42 40.62
C VAL A 130 -20.07 -29.09 39.57
N ASP A 131 -19.30 -28.28 38.84
CA ASP A 131 -18.30 -28.77 37.90
C ASP A 131 -17.05 -29.23 38.68
N VAL A 132 -16.65 -30.48 38.48
CA VAL A 132 -15.48 -31.10 39.12
C VAL A 132 -14.51 -31.66 38.09
N THR A 133 -14.53 -31.12 36.87
CA THR A 133 -13.72 -31.58 35.73
C THR A 133 -12.24 -31.61 36.09
N ALA A 134 -11.74 -30.60 36.82
CA ALA A 134 -10.34 -30.52 37.23
C ALA A 134 -9.96 -31.66 38.20
N GLN A 135 -10.80 -31.93 39.21
CA GLN A 135 -10.59 -32.99 40.20
C GLN A 135 -10.57 -34.36 39.54
N VAL A 136 -11.51 -34.62 38.63
CA VAL A 136 -11.60 -35.89 37.90
C VAL A 136 -10.49 -36.03 36.85
N THR A 137 -10.06 -34.95 36.22
CA THR A 137 -8.89 -34.96 35.32
C THR A 137 -7.62 -35.38 36.06
N ALA A 138 -7.44 -34.88 37.28
CA ALA A 138 -6.27 -35.19 38.10
C ALA A 138 -6.28 -36.63 38.63
N LYS A 139 -7.42 -37.13 39.12
CA LYS A 139 -7.51 -38.42 39.83
C LYS A 139 -8.03 -39.58 38.97
N ARG A 140 -8.79 -39.29 37.91
CA ARG A 140 -9.35 -40.26 36.95
C ARG A 140 -10.09 -41.41 37.64
N ASN A 141 -9.75 -42.67 37.34
CA ASN A 141 -10.30 -43.82 38.02
C ASN A 141 -9.70 -43.90 39.45
N GLY A 142 -10.43 -43.42 40.46
CA GLY A 142 -10.06 -43.57 41.87
C GLY A 142 -11.27 -43.73 42.80
N ASP A 143 -10.99 -43.87 44.09
CA ASP A 143 -11.97 -43.72 45.17
C ASP A 143 -12.15 -42.24 45.49
N TYR A 144 -13.36 -41.70 45.35
CA TYR A 144 -13.67 -40.31 45.69
C TYR A 144 -14.42 -40.27 47.02
N THR A 145 -13.99 -39.40 47.92
CA THR A 145 -14.60 -39.22 49.25
C THR A 145 -15.53 -38.01 49.25
N PHE A 146 -16.77 -38.18 49.67
CA PHE A 146 -17.79 -37.13 49.78
C PHE A 146 -18.23 -36.94 51.24
N SER A 147 -18.41 -35.70 51.68
CA SER A 147 -18.76 -35.39 53.07
C SER A 147 -19.42 -34.01 53.21
N ASN A 148 -19.82 -33.66 54.44
CA ASN A 148 -20.39 -32.38 54.84
C ASN A 148 -21.77 -32.05 54.23
N LEU A 149 -22.52 -33.06 53.78
CA LEU A 149 -23.91 -32.89 53.38
C LEU A 149 -24.83 -33.00 54.61
N THR A 150 -25.66 -31.98 54.84
CA THR A 150 -26.67 -31.98 55.90
C THR A 150 -28.06 -32.29 55.35
N ILE A 151 -28.75 -33.26 55.96
CA ILE A 151 -30.13 -33.64 55.63
C ILE A 151 -31.00 -33.79 56.89
N THR A 152 -32.31 -33.85 56.70
CA THR A 152 -33.31 -34.10 57.74
C THR A 152 -33.86 -35.52 57.57
N ASN A 153 -33.37 -36.47 58.38
CA ASN A 153 -33.81 -37.87 58.38
C ASN A 153 -34.91 -38.18 59.42
N GLY A 154 -35.53 -37.16 60.02
CA GLY A 154 -36.63 -37.28 60.97
C GLY A 154 -38.00 -37.01 60.34
N THR A 155 -39.02 -36.78 61.16
CA THR A 155 -40.32 -36.31 60.65
C THR A 155 -40.15 -34.95 59.97
N PRO A 156 -40.75 -34.73 58.80
CA PRO A 156 -41.76 -35.59 58.18
C PRO A 156 -41.25 -36.70 57.24
N TYR A 157 -40.02 -36.58 56.73
CA TYR A 157 -39.45 -37.46 55.71
C TYR A 157 -39.42 -38.94 56.11
N CYS A 158 -38.95 -39.21 57.33
CA CYS A 158 -38.92 -40.55 57.93
C CYS A 158 -40.30 -41.21 58.04
N ALA A 159 -41.37 -40.43 58.25
CA ALA A 159 -42.73 -40.97 58.42
C ALA A 159 -43.37 -41.42 57.10
N VAL A 160 -42.80 -41.01 55.98
CA VAL A 160 -43.24 -41.39 54.64
C VAL A 160 -42.18 -42.20 53.88
N GLU A 161 -41.17 -42.69 54.60
CA GLU A 161 -40.04 -43.44 54.05
C GLU A 161 -39.24 -42.68 52.97
N GLY A 162 -39.39 -41.36 52.89
CA GLY A 162 -38.84 -40.48 51.87
C GLY A 162 -37.61 -39.71 52.35
N VAL A 163 -36.59 -40.41 52.85
CA VAL A 163 -35.31 -39.78 53.22
C VAL A 163 -34.34 -39.86 52.03
N VAL A 164 -33.97 -38.71 51.44
CA VAL A 164 -32.84 -38.60 50.49
C VAL A 164 -31.58 -38.11 51.19
N GLY A 165 -30.44 -38.71 50.84
CA GLY A 165 -29.10 -38.16 51.08
C GLY A 165 -28.04 -38.94 50.33
N GLY A 166 -27.17 -38.25 49.59
CA GLY A 166 -26.06 -38.90 48.88
C GLY A 166 -25.51 -38.05 47.76
N PHE A 167 -24.64 -38.64 46.95
CA PHE A 167 -24.05 -37.98 45.78
C PHE A 167 -23.96 -38.93 44.58
N SER A 168 -23.91 -38.34 43.38
CA SER A 168 -23.55 -38.99 42.14
C SER A 168 -22.51 -38.16 41.38
N LEU A 169 -21.56 -38.83 40.74
CA LEU A 169 -20.47 -38.23 39.97
C LEU A 169 -20.52 -38.74 38.55
N VAL A 170 -20.71 -37.85 37.58
CA VAL A 170 -20.69 -38.12 36.15
C VAL A 170 -19.35 -37.67 35.57
N ALA A 171 -18.68 -38.53 34.80
CA ALA A 171 -17.45 -38.21 34.08
C ALA A 171 -17.61 -38.48 32.58
N ILE A 172 -17.51 -37.43 31.77
CA ILE A 172 -17.56 -37.46 30.31
C ILE A 172 -16.13 -37.40 29.78
N TYR A 173 -15.78 -38.32 28.89
CA TYR A 173 -14.43 -38.42 28.32
C TYR A 173 -14.46 -38.59 26.80
N SER A 174 -13.38 -38.18 26.15
CA SER A 174 -13.12 -38.46 24.74
C SER A 174 -12.00 -39.49 24.59
N ASP A 175 -12.15 -40.44 23.68
CA ASP A 175 -11.11 -41.41 23.34
C ASP A 175 -11.13 -41.66 21.82
N PRO A 176 -9.98 -41.75 21.15
CA PRO A 176 -9.93 -42.01 19.71
C PRO A 176 -10.67 -43.28 19.25
N ASN A 177 -10.82 -44.27 20.15
CA ASN A 177 -11.51 -45.53 19.86
C ASN A 177 -13.03 -45.46 20.05
N GLU A 178 -13.56 -44.34 20.56
CA GLU A 178 -15.00 -44.14 20.69
C GLU A 178 -15.64 -43.70 19.36
N ALA A 179 -16.92 -44.03 19.22
CA ALA A 179 -17.73 -43.55 18.09
C ALA A 179 -17.96 -42.03 18.19
N PHE A 180 -18.10 -41.37 17.05
CA PHE A 180 -18.48 -39.96 17.02
C PHE A 180 -19.94 -39.81 17.47
N ARG A 181 -20.15 -39.05 18.54
CA ARG A 181 -21.43 -38.87 19.22
C ARG A 181 -21.64 -37.40 19.56
N VAL A 182 -22.91 -37.01 19.68
CA VAL A 182 -23.31 -35.85 20.48
C VAL A 182 -23.77 -36.38 21.83
N LEU A 183 -23.25 -35.78 22.90
CA LEU A 183 -23.63 -36.05 24.27
C LEU A 183 -24.29 -34.81 24.85
N ASN A 184 -25.58 -34.93 25.15
CA ASN A 184 -26.38 -33.89 25.80
C ASN A 184 -26.54 -34.23 27.27
N LEU A 185 -26.21 -33.28 28.15
CA LEU A 185 -26.44 -33.34 29.59
C LEU A 185 -27.62 -32.43 29.92
N TYR A 186 -28.69 -33.04 30.39
CA TYR A 186 -29.86 -32.35 30.91
C TYR A 186 -29.83 -32.37 32.43
N GLU A 187 -30.25 -31.28 33.06
CA GLU A 187 -30.33 -31.20 34.52
C GLU A 187 -31.52 -30.37 34.97
N GLY A 188 -31.90 -30.57 36.22
CA GLY A 188 -32.97 -29.87 36.92
C GLY A 188 -33.33 -30.68 38.16
N PHE A 189 -34.56 -30.57 38.66
CA PHE A 189 -35.02 -31.39 39.77
C PHE A 189 -36.55 -31.48 39.76
N GLN A 190 -37.07 -32.58 39.21
CA GLN A 190 -38.50 -32.76 38.98
C GLN A 190 -39.03 -34.04 39.61
N TYR A 191 -40.20 -33.91 40.24
CA TYR A 191 -40.94 -35.01 40.83
C TYR A 191 -41.70 -35.83 39.80
N ILE A 192 -41.69 -37.15 39.97
CA ILE A 192 -42.31 -38.14 39.11
C ILE A 192 -43.11 -39.10 40.01
N ARG A 193 -44.41 -39.26 39.69
CA ARG A 193 -45.31 -40.26 40.28
C ARG A 193 -46.55 -40.40 39.42
N THR A 194 -46.90 -41.63 39.05
CA THR A 194 -48.02 -41.95 38.16
C THR A 194 -48.99 -42.93 38.81
N PHE A 195 -49.47 -42.58 40.01
CA PHE A 195 -50.40 -43.39 40.79
C PHE A 195 -51.42 -42.55 41.57
N GLY A 196 -52.64 -43.07 41.69
CA GLY A 196 -53.73 -42.39 42.39
C GLY A 196 -54.12 -41.08 41.72
N THR A 197 -54.15 -39.98 42.48
CA THR A 197 -54.39 -38.62 41.94
C THR A 197 -53.13 -37.99 41.33
N ASP A 198 -51.95 -38.56 41.55
CA ASP A 198 -50.70 -38.09 40.97
C ASP A 198 -50.50 -38.75 39.61
N ASN A 199 -50.54 -37.95 38.53
CA ASN A 199 -50.26 -38.41 37.16
C ASN A 199 -49.17 -37.51 36.55
N ILE A 200 -48.03 -37.42 37.24
CA ILE A 200 -46.92 -36.54 36.89
C ILE A 200 -45.86 -37.37 36.18
N LYS A 201 -45.78 -37.16 34.87
CA LYS A 201 -44.78 -37.76 33.98
C LYS A 201 -43.77 -36.69 33.57
N VAL A 202 -42.52 -37.09 33.39
CA VAL A 202 -41.51 -36.24 32.75
C VAL A 202 -41.25 -36.77 31.35
N SER A 203 -41.51 -35.94 30.35
CA SER A 203 -41.22 -36.22 28.94
C SER A 203 -40.18 -35.23 28.45
N LEU A 204 -38.99 -35.72 28.12
CA LEU A 204 -37.91 -34.92 27.56
C LEU A 204 -37.95 -35.04 26.04
N ASN A 205 -38.09 -33.91 25.35
CA ASN A 205 -37.90 -33.83 23.92
C ASN A 205 -36.42 -33.58 23.65
N LEU A 206 -35.75 -34.64 23.23
CA LEU A 206 -34.34 -34.62 22.90
C LEU A 206 -34.21 -34.13 21.46
N SER A 207 -33.35 -33.15 21.26
CA SER A 207 -33.01 -32.59 19.96
C SER A 207 -31.50 -32.39 19.92
N ASN A 208 -30.98 -31.63 18.95
CA ASN A 208 -29.58 -31.25 18.90
C ASN A 208 -28.59 -32.37 18.49
N PHE A 209 -29.09 -33.36 17.76
CA PHE A 209 -28.28 -34.39 17.12
C PHE A 209 -28.87 -34.70 15.74
N ARG A 210 -28.10 -35.40 14.92
CA ARG A 210 -28.52 -36.00 13.66
C ARG A 210 -27.79 -37.33 13.49
N THR A 211 -28.49 -38.44 13.63
CA THR A 211 -27.88 -39.76 13.49
C THR A 211 -27.45 -40.02 12.03
N PRO A 212 -26.41 -40.84 11.80
CA PRO A 212 -26.02 -41.26 10.46
C PRO A 212 -27.17 -41.93 9.70
N SER A 213 -27.20 -41.75 8.38
CA SER A 213 -28.15 -42.42 7.49
C SER A 213 -27.40 -43.07 6.32
N PRO A 214 -27.22 -44.40 6.31
CA PRO A 214 -27.77 -45.42 7.23
C PRO A 214 -27.10 -45.44 8.63
N LEU A 215 -27.79 -45.98 9.65
CA LEU A 215 -27.28 -46.06 11.03
C LEU A 215 -26.13 -47.09 11.21
N GLY A 216 -26.13 -48.18 10.43
CA GLY A 216 -25.08 -49.20 10.49
C GLY A 216 -24.96 -49.88 11.87
N SER A 217 -23.73 -50.08 12.35
CA SER A 217 -23.41 -50.61 13.69
C SER A 217 -23.30 -49.55 14.78
N ALA A 218 -23.66 -48.29 14.48
CA ALA A 218 -23.52 -47.19 15.43
C ALA A 218 -24.51 -47.31 16.59
N THR A 219 -24.00 -47.16 17.81
CA THR A 219 -24.78 -47.22 19.05
C THR A 219 -24.56 -45.98 19.90
N GLY A 220 -25.59 -45.61 20.64
CA GLY A 220 -25.56 -44.60 21.68
C GLY A 220 -25.65 -45.22 23.08
N ARG A 221 -25.70 -44.37 24.09
CA ARG A 221 -25.92 -44.75 25.49
C ARG A 221 -26.67 -43.62 26.18
N ILE A 222 -27.60 -43.97 27.05
CA ILE A 222 -28.26 -43.01 27.95
C ILE A 222 -27.95 -43.36 29.39
N ALA A 223 -28.07 -42.39 30.28
CA ALA A 223 -28.08 -42.60 31.71
C ALA A 223 -28.88 -41.54 32.43
N HIS A 224 -29.36 -41.85 33.62
CA HIS A 224 -30.08 -40.91 34.46
C HIS A 224 -29.58 -40.94 35.89
N VAL A 225 -29.83 -39.86 36.62
CA VAL A 225 -29.66 -39.78 38.06
C VAL A 225 -31.02 -39.46 38.66
N THR A 226 -31.60 -40.47 39.31
CA THR A 226 -32.85 -40.35 40.05
C THR A 226 -32.65 -40.63 41.53
N TRP A 227 -33.49 -40.01 42.36
CA TRP A 227 -33.48 -40.16 43.81
C TRP A 227 -34.84 -40.69 44.34
N GLU A 228 -34.81 -41.33 45.51
CA GLU A 228 -35.91 -41.95 46.30
C GLU A 228 -36.37 -43.37 45.95
N GLY A 229 -36.48 -43.76 44.68
CA GLY A 229 -37.17 -45.00 44.25
C GLY A 229 -36.83 -46.30 45.02
N ASP A 230 -37.73 -47.28 45.03
CA ASP A 230 -37.55 -48.53 45.78
C ASP A 230 -37.90 -49.83 45.04
N SER A 231 -37.40 -50.94 45.56
CA SER A 231 -37.52 -52.26 44.92
C SER A 231 -38.91 -52.92 45.02
N SER A 232 -39.85 -52.36 45.80
CA SER A 232 -41.03 -53.06 46.32
C SER A 232 -42.38 -52.41 46.00
N LEU A 233 -42.39 -51.15 45.57
CA LEU A 233 -43.61 -50.34 45.36
C LEU A 233 -43.91 -50.02 43.89
N SER A 234 -43.47 -50.84 42.92
CA SER A 234 -43.71 -50.59 41.48
C SER A 234 -45.17 -50.33 41.05
N GLY A 235 -46.17 -50.77 41.82
CA GLY A 235 -47.48 -50.13 41.93
C GLY A 235 -48.32 -49.96 40.65
N GLY A 236 -48.05 -50.72 39.58
CA GLY A 236 -48.68 -50.58 38.26
C GLY A 236 -47.69 -50.46 37.08
N GLY A 237 -46.39 -50.40 37.37
CA GLY A 237 -45.28 -50.46 36.41
C GLY A 237 -44.49 -49.16 36.36
N GLU A 238 -43.21 -49.23 36.71
CA GLU A 238 -42.23 -48.16 36.53
C GLU A 238 -41.56 -48.30 35.17
N ASN A 239 -41.79 -47.35 34.28
CA ASN A 239 -41.32 -47.42 32.91
C ASN A 239 -40.43 -46.24 32.57
N LEU A 240 -39.26 -46.58 32.03
CA LEU A 240 -38.37 -45.66 31.36
C LEU A 240 -38.41 -45.98 29.86
N LYS A 241 -38.81 -45.03 29.01
CA LYS A 241 -38.99 -45.30 27.57
C LYS A 241 -38.23 -44.31 26.70
N PHE A 242 -37.42 -44.83 25.78
CA PHE A 242 -36.78 -44.06 24.72
C PHE A 242 -37.47 -44.35 23.38
N ASN A 243 -37.98 -43.31 22.70
CA ASN A 243 -38.79 -43.44 21.48
C ASN A 243 -39.98 -44.43 21.65
N GLY A 244 -40.56 -44.46 22.85
CA GLY A 244 -41.66 -45.38 23.20
C GLY A 244 -41.24 -46.82 23.50
N ALA A 245 -39.96 -47.19 23.31
CA ALA A 245 -39.43 -48.50 23.67
C ALA A 245 -38.88 -48.50 25.10
N GLU A 246 -39.25 -49.50 25.90
CA GLU A 246 -38.78 -49.62 27.29
C GLU A 246 -37.27 -49.83 27.37
N MET A 247 -36.64 -49.15 28.32
CA MET A 247 -35.24 -49.32 28.70
C MET A 247 -35.20 -50.37 29.80
N VAL A 248 -34.52 -51.48 29.56
CA VAL A 248 -34.46 -52.64 30.47
C VAL A 248 -33.13 -53.35 30.30
N ASP A 249 -32.63 -53.95 31.37
CA ASP A 249 -31.49 -54.86 31.36
C ASP A 249 -31.53 -55.84 32.57
N GLY A 250 -30.41 -56.49 32.89
CA GLY A 250 -30.34 -57.45 33.99
C GLY A 250 -30.37 -56.84 35.39
N ALA A 251 -30.01 -55.56 35.55
CA ALA A 251 -30.13 -54.83 36.81
C ALA A 251 -31.52 -54.18 36.96
N ASN A 252 -32.09 -53.73 35.84
CA ASN A 252 -33.35 -52.97 35.81
C ASN A 252 -34.39 -53.69 34.94
N PRO A 253 -35.21 -54.59 35.54
CA PRO A 253 -36.18 -55.39 34.82
C PRO A 253 -37.43 -54.58 34.42
N THR A 254 -38.20 -55.10 33.45
CA THR A 254 -39.44 -54.49 32.96
C THR A 254 -40.37 -54.08 34.11
N GLY A 255 -40.85 -52.84 34.07
CA GLY A 255 -41.79 -52.28 35.04
C GLY A 255 -41.22 -51.96 36.42
N ASN A 256 -39.88 -51.98 36.61
CA ASN A 256 -39.21 -51.69 37.89
C ASN A 256 -37.85 -51.01 37.66
N GLN A 257 -37.89 -49.79 37.11
CA GLN A 257 -36.72 -49.03 36.66
C GLN A 257 -36.11 -48.13 37.73
N PHE A 258 -36.79 -47.87 38.85
CA PHE A 258 -36.30 -47.01 39.94
C PHE A 258 -36.16 -47.82 41.23
N ASN A 259 -35.46 -48.95 41.13
CA ASN A 259 -35.55 -50.04 42.08
C ASN A 259 -34.51 -50.01 43.21
N SER A 260 -33.80 -48.89 43.42
CA SER A 260 -32.63 -48.78 44.31
C SER A 260 -31.46 -49.68 43.89
N THR A 261 -31.23 -49.78 42.58
CA THR A 261 -30.05 -50.42 42.00
C THR A 261 -29.38 -49.44 41.03
N SER A 262 -28.07 -49.50 40.87
CA SER A 262 -27.34 -48.65 39.91
C SER A 262 -26.33 -49.44 39.10
N ASN A 263 -26.28 -49.24 37.78
CA ASN A 263 -25.40 -49.99 36.87
C ASN A 263 -24.30 -49.16 36.14
N ILE A 264 -24.21 -47.84 36.35
CA ILE A 264 -23.35 -46.92 35.56
C ILE A 264 -21.84 -47.29 35.50
N GLY A 265 -21.28 -47.80 36.60
CA GLY A 265 -19.84 -47.98 36.82
C GLY A 265 -19.27 -49.35 36.40
N GLY A 266 -20.06 -50.15 35.67
CA GLY A 266 -19.68 -51.49 35.19
C GLY A 266 -19.82 -52.62 36.23
N THR A 267 -19.98 -52.27 37.51
CA THR A 267 -20.43 -53.18 38.58
C THR A 267 -21.77 -52.70 39.08
N VAL A 268 -22.72 -53.63 39.26
CA VAL A 268 -24.06 -53.32 39.76
C VAL A 268 -24.01 -53.08 41.27
N ASP A 269 -24.51 -51.93 41.73
CA ASP A 269 -24.71 -51.61 43.15
C ASP A 269 -26.17 -51.87 43.53
N ASN A 270 -26.44 -53.00 44.17
CA ASN A 270 -27.78 -53.39 44.67
C ASN A 270 -28.11 -52.77 46.06
N ALA A 271 -27.24 -51.90 46.58
CA ALA A 271 -27.37 -51.26 47.88
C ALA A 271 -27.28 -49.73 47.76
N SER A 272 -27.83 -49.18 46.67
CA SER A 272 -27.83 -47.74 46.42
C SER A 272 -28.90 -46.98 47.21
N TYR A 273 -29.87 -47.69 47.81
CA TYR A 273 -30.92 -47.20 48.73
C TYR A 273 -31.40 -45.77 48.40
N GLY A 274 -32.22 -45.67 47.36
CA GLY A 274 -32.85 -44.42 46.90
C GLY A 274 -32.02 -43.64 45.89
N ILE A 275 -31.04 -44.26 45.21
CA ILE A 275 -30.34 -43.67 44.07
C ILE A 275 -30.37 -44.66 42.91
N ASP A 276 -30.90 -44.25 41.76
CA ASP A 276 -30.75 -45.02 40.52
C ASP A 276 -29.90 -44.19 39.55
N PHE A 277 -28.60 -44.54 39.52
CA PHE A 277 -27.69 -44.08 38.49
C PHE A 277 -27.46 -45.19 37.48
N ASP A 278 -28.43 -45.32 36.59
CA ASP A 278 -28.46 -46.34 35.57
C ASP A 278 -28.07 -45.82 34.21
N SER A 279 -27.62 -46.75 33.38
CA SER A 279 -27.21 -46.53 32.03
C SER A 279 -27.66 -47.66 31.11
N TYR A 280 -28.06 -47.30 29.90
CA TYR A 280 -28.62 -48.24 28.94
C TYR A 280 -27.99 -48.03 27.56
N LEU A 281 -27.77 -49.14 26.84
CA LEU A 281 -27.35 -49.11 25.44
C LEU A 281 -28.51 -48.63 24.55
N LEU A 282 -28.23 -47.67 23.66
CA LEU A 282 -29.12 -47.27 22.58
C LEU A 282 -28.66 -47.90 21.27
N ALA A 283 -29.44 -48.83 20.74
CA ALA A 283 -29.23 -49.44 19.44
C ALA A 283 -30.58 -49.60 18.73
N SER A 284 -30.55 -49.99 17.45
CA SER A 284 -31.77 -50.45 16.76
C SER A 284 -32.43 -51.59 17.55
N PRO A 285 -33.76 -51.59 17.78
CA PRO A 285 -34.78 -50.75 17.16
C PRO A 285 -35.14 -49.45 17.92
N LYS A 286 -34.43 -49.07 18.99
CA LYS A 286 -34.74 -47.86 19.80
C LYS A 286 -34.24 -46.57 19.16
N LEU A 287 -33.18 -46.66 18.36
CA LEU A 287 -32.53 -45.57 17.64
C LEU A 287 -32.64 -45.79 16.12
N PHE A 288 -32.97 -44.73 15.38
CA PHE A 288 -33.22 -44.77 13.93
C PHE A 288 -32.15 -44.01 13.13
N ALA A 289 -32.05 -44.32 11.83
CA ALA A 289 -31.16 -43.63 10.89
C ALA A 289 -31.68 -42.23 10.52
N GLY A 290 -30.80 -41.22 10.41
CA GLY A 290 -31.17 -39.85 10.05
C GLY A 290 -32.02 -39.10 11.08
N GLN A 291 -32.17 -39.66 12.29
CA GLN A 291 -33.02 -39.15 13.36
C GLN A 291 -32.44 -37.84 13.92
N THR A 292 -33.26 -36.80 14.03
CA THR A 292 -32.87 -35.47 14.54
C THR A 292 -33.52 -35.10 15.88
N THR A 293 -34.50 -35.89 16.32
CA THR A 293 -35.20 -35.74 17.60
C THR A 293 -35.49 -37.11 18.21
N ALA A 294 -35.58 -37.19 19.54
CA ALA A 294 -36.04 -38.37 20.28
C ALA A 294 -36.91 -37.95 21.46
N THR A 295 -37.64 -38.90 22.05
CA THR A 295 -38.40 -38.65 23.28
C THR A 295 -37.96 -39.63 24.37
N MET A 296 -37.69 -39.10 25.55
CA MET A 296 -37.45 -39.88 26.77
C MET A 296 -38.62 -39.66 27.72
N LEU A 297 -39.28 -40.74 28.16
CA LEU A 297 -40.46 -40.70 29.02
C LEU A 297 -40.18 -41.45 30.34
N TYR A 298 -40.49 -40.78 31.44
CA TYR A 298 -40.38 -41.30 32.80
C TYR A 298 -41.75 -41.49 33.45
N GLU A 299 -42.00 -42.69 33.99
CA GLU A 299 -43.21 -43.08 34.71
C GLU A 299 -42.81 -43.98 35.90
N SER A 300 -43.18 -43.65 37.15
CA SER A 300 -42.71 -44.37 38.36
C SER A 300 -43.79 -45.11 39.15
N GLY A 301 -45.03 -45.21 38.65
CA GLY A 301 -46.08 -45.93 39.39
C GLY A 301 -46.35 -45.28 40.78
N GLN A 302 -46.36 -46.09 41.85
CA GLN A 302 -46.56 -45.62 43.23
C GLN A 302 -45.35 -44.89 43.81
N ASP A 303 -44.16 -45.07 43.24
CA ASP A 303 -42.92 -44.51 43.77
C ASP A 303 -42.84 -43.02 43.51
N MET A 304 -42.41 -42.30 44.55
CA MET A 304 -41.91 -40.95 44.36
C MET A 304 -40.48 -41.06 43.83
N VAL A 305 -40.25 -40.49 42.65
CA VAL A 305 -38.92 -40.42 42.06
C VAL A 305 -38.59 -38.96 41.73
N LEU A 306 -37.37 -38.54 42.04
CA LEU A 306 -36.86 -37.20 41.73
C LEU A 306 -35.80 -37.30 40.65
N LEU A 307 -36.12 -36.86 39.43
CA LEU A 307 -35.15 -36.80 38.34
C LEU A 307 -34.27 -35.57 38.51
N ASN A 308 -32.94 -35.77 38.49
CA ASN A 308 -31.97 -34.70 38.67
C ASN A 308 -31.11 -34.44 37.43
N ALA A 309 -30.69 -35.51 36.74
CA ALA A 309 -29.93 -35.39 35.50
C ALA A 309 -30.25 -36.53 34.52
N GLU A 310 -30.17 -36.22 33.23
CA GLU A 310 -30.25 -37.19 32.12
C GLU A 310 -29.05 -36.94 31.19
N ILE A 311 -28.34 -38.00 30.82
CA ILE A 311 -27.18 -38.00 29.96
C ILE A 311 -27.53 -38.79 28.71
N VAL A 312 -27.59 -38.11 27.56
CA VAL A 312 -27.94 -38.73 26.29
C VAL A 312 -26.74 -38.66 25.36
N SER A 313 -26.11 -39.80 25.07
CA SER A 313 -25.03 -39.90 24.10
C SER A 313 -25.49 -40.67 22.86
N VAL A 314 -25.63 -40.00 21.72
CA VAL A 314 -26.17 -40.58 20.49
C VAL A 314 -25.16 -40.46 19.35
N PRO A 315 -25.04 -41.46 18.47
CA PRO A 315 -24.19 -41.37 17.29
C PRO A 315 -24.65 -40.21 16.41
N ASN A 316 -23.68 -39.50 15.85
CA ASN A 316 -23.95 -38.26 15.13
C ASN A 316 -23.19 -38.22 13.80
N VAL A 317 -23.73 -37.48 12.83
CA VAL A 317 -22.93 -37.01 11.69
C VAL A 317 -21.85 -36.03 12.16
N ASP A 318 -20.87 -35.73 11.31
CA ASP A 318 -19.85 -34.72 11.59
C ASP A 318 -20.50 -33.36 11.92
N VAL A 319 -19.95 -32.65 12.91
CA VAL A 319 -20.45 -31.33 13.36
C VAL A 319 -19.33 -30.33 13.57
N ALA A 320 -19.66 -29.06 13.35
CA ALA A 320 -18.85 -27.91 13.72
C ALA A 320 -19.74 -26.89 14.45
N ASP A 321 -19.20 -26.24 15.47
CA ASP A 321 -19.89 -25.30 16.35
C ASP A 321 -19.46 -23.86 16.02
N LEU A 322 -20.34 -23.06 15.42
CA LEU A 322 -20.06 -21.69 14.99
C LEU A 322 -20.66 -20.66 15.94
N SER A 323 -19.79 -20.08 16.77
CA SER A 323 -20.14 -18.93 17.61
C SER A 323 -20.04 -17.59 16.87
N LEU A 324 -20.91 -16.63 17.22
CA LEU A 324 -20.92 -15.28 16.67
C LEU A 324 -20.83 -14.21 17.77
N ALA A 325 -20.01 -13.19 17.55
CA ALA A 325 -19.96 -11.97 18.37
C ALA A 325 -20.08 -10.71 17.52
N ILE A 326 -20.70 -9.65 18.07
CA ILE A 326 -20.86 -8.34 17.43
C ILE A 326 -20.31 -7.23 18.33
N ALA A 327 -19.39 -6.42 17.79
CA ALA A 327 -18.86 -5.22 18.43
C ALA A 327 -19.23 -3.95 17.64
N LEU A 328 -19.54 -2.87 18.36
CA LEU A 328 -19.82 -1.56 17.78
C LEU A 328 -18.56 -0.69 17.79
N THR A 329 -18.26 -0.03 16.67
CA THR A 329 -17.21 0.99 16.58
C THR A 329 -17.74 2.25 15.89
N GLY A 330 -17.07 3.38 16.14
CA GLY A 330 -17.56 4.72 15.78
C GLY A 330 -18.32 5.39 16.92
N THR A 331 -18.62 6.69 16.77
CA THR A 331 -19.35 7.47 17.77
C THR A 331 -20.83 7.53 17.38
N PRO A 332 -21.74 6.87 18.11
CA PRO A 332 -23.15 6.86 17.75
C PRO A 332 -23.78 8.25 17.91
N ALA A 333 -24.30 8.80 16.82
CA ALA A 333 -25.12 10.01 16.79
C ALA A 333 -25.98 10.01 15.50
N ARG A 334 -27.12 10.69 15.50
CA ARG A 334 -27.95 10.87 14.30
C ARG A 334 -27.13 11.49 13.17
N GLY A 335 -27.19 10.88 11.99
CA GLY A 335 -26.42 11.28 10.80
C GLY A 335 -25.05 10.63 10.71
N ASN A 336 -24.49 10.09 11.80
CA ASN A 336 -23.18 9.44 11.79
C ASN A 336 -23.25 8.03 11.23
N ASN A 337 -22.10 7.58 10.72
CA ASN A 337 -21.87 6.19 10.40
C ASN A 337 -21.33 5.45 11.63
N VAL A 338 -21.77 4.22 11.81
CA VAL A 338 -21.29 3.27 12.81
C VAL A 338 -20.97 1.96 12.12
N ASN A 339 -19.99 1.22 12.66
CA ASN A 339 -19.60 -0.07 12.12
C ASN A 339 -19.93 -1.18 13.12
N LEU A 340 -20.62 -2.21 12.64
CA LEU A 340 -20.93 -3.43 13.37
C LEU A 340 -19.94 -4.51 12.91
N VAL A 341 -18.99 -4.84 13.77
CA VAL A 341 -17.89 -5.78 13.52
C VAL A 341 -18.27 -7.16 14.03
N HIS A 342 -18.30 -8.14 13.14
CA HIS A 342 -18.72 -9.51 13.40
C HIS A 342 -17.49 -10.41 13.45
N THR A 343 -17.45 -11.27 14.47
CA THR A 343 -16.45 -12.33 14.61
C THR A 343 -17.17 -13.67 14.69
N VAL A 344 -16.96 -14.52 13.68
CA VAL A 344 -17.47 -15.90 13.67
C VAL A 344 -16.30 -16.82 14.02
N THR A 345 -16.47 -17.71 14.98
CA THR A 345 -15.42 -18.65 15.44
C THR A 345 -15.96 -20.06 15.49
N ASN A 346 -15.23 -21.01 14.92
CA ASN A 346 -15.52 -22.43 15.04
C ASN A 346 -14.96 -22.97 16.37
N GLN A 347 -15.82 -23.37 17.31
CA GLN A 347 -15.43 -23.94 18.61
C GLN A 347 -15.12 -25.45 18.53
N GLY A 348 -15.24 -26.04 17.33
CA GLY A 348 -14.99 -27.45 17.06
C GLY A 348 -16.26 -28.29 17.19
N PRO A 349 -16.16 -29.62 17.38
CA PRO A 349 -14.95 -30.43 17.46
C PRO A 349 -14.28 -30.73 16.11
N LEU A 350 -14.94 -30.42 14.99
CA LEU A 350 -14.40 -30.61 13.63
C LEU A 350 -14.35 -29.27 12.87
N PRO A 351 -13.53 -29.16 11.81
CA PRO A 351 -13.56 -28.00 10.92
C PRO A 351 -14.91 -27.88 10.18
N ASP A 352 -15.34 -26.65 9.93
CA ASP A 352 -16.43 -26.36 8.98
C ASP A 352 -15.81 -26.02 7.62
N ALA A 353 -16.17 -26.78 6.57
CA ALA A 353 -15.61 -26.57 5.24
C ALA A 353 -16.15 -25.31 4.53
N GLY A 354 -17.16 -24.65 5.10
CA GLY A 354 -17.86 -23.53 4.51
C GLY A 354 -18.81 -23.93 3.36
N PRO A 355 -19.60 -22.97 2.84
CA PRO A 355 -19.47 -21.54 3.09
C PRO A 355 -20.05 -21.09 4.44
N ILE A 356 -19.36 -20.16 5.10
CA ILE A 356 -19.84 -19.48 6.30
C ILE A 356 -20.74 -18.32 5.88
N THR A 357 -21.95 -18.26 6.44
CA THR A 357 -22.96 -17.23 6.15
C THR A 357 -23.29 -16.46 7.42
N VAL A 358 -23.18 -15.14 7.37
CA VAL A 358 -23.65 -14.22 8.41
C VAL A 358 -24.85 -13.46 7.87
N LYS A 359 -25.98 -13.53 8.59
CA LYS A 359 -27.18 -12.77 8.29
C LYS A 359 -27.41 -11.75 9.40
N HIS A 360 -27.21 -10.47 9.10
CA HIS A 360 -27.42 -9.36 10.02
C HIS A 360 -28.74 -8.65 9.72
N THR A 361 -29.52 -8.35 10.75
CA THR A 361 -30.74 -7.53 10.67
C THR A 361 -30.51 -6.21 11.41
N LEU A 362 -30.41 -5.12 10.64
CA LEU A 362 -30.24 -3.77 11.16
C LEU A 362 -31.51 -3.30 11.87
N ALA A 363 -31.34 -2.61 13.00
CA ALA A 363 -32.44 -1.98 13.71
C ALA A 363 -33.15 -0.90 12.87
N ASN A 364 -34.42 -0.63 13.17
CA ASN A 364 -35.12 0.52 12.59
C ASN A 364 -34.45 1.84 13.05
N GLY A 365 -34.18 2.75 12.11
CA GLY A 365 -33.36 3.94 12.33
C GLY A 365 -31.89 3.79 11.94
N LEU A 366 -31.51 2.65 11.33
CA LEU A 366 -30.22 2.45 10.68
C LEU A 366 -30.41 2.27 9.17
N THR A 367 -29.61 2.94 8.37
CA THR A 367 -29.54 2.74 6.91
C THR A 367 -28.23 2.02 6.55
N TYR A 368 -28.30 0.86 5.87
CA TYR A 368 -27.11 0.18 5.34
C TYR A 368 -26.34 1.06 4.34
N LEU A 369 -25.01 1.13 4.46
CA LEU A 369 -24.16 1.85 3.51
C LEU A 369 -23.22 0.90 2.76
N SER A 370 -22.44 0.12 3.49
CA SER A 370 -21.43 -0.77 2.91
C SER A 370 -21.08 -1.90 3.87
N SER A 371 -20.33 -2.87 3.36
CA SER A 371 -19.71 -3.93 4.14
C SER A 371 -18.28 -4.15 3.66
N SER A 372 -17.41 -4.58 4.56
CA SER A 372 -16.00 -4.85 4.28
C SER A 372 -15.49 -6.02 5.13
N GLY A 373 -14.50 -6.74 4.61
CA GLY A 373 -13.89 -7.89 5.26
C GLY A 373 -13.24 -8.80 4.22
N THR A 374 -12.02 -9.25 4.45
CA THR A 374 -11.28 -10.09 3.49
C THR A 374 -11.99 -11.42 3.28
N GLY A 375 -12.32 -11.75 2.02
CA GLY A 375 -12.97 -13.02 1.68
C GLY A 375 -14.48 -13.06 1.95
N TRP A 376 -15.13 -11.92 2.21
CA TRP A 376 -16.57 -11.80 2.38
C TRP A 376 -17.23 -11.21 1.13
N SER A 377 -18.38 -11.77 0.75
CA SER A 377 -19.27 -11.24 -0.28
C SER A 377 -20.63 -10.96 0.35
N CYS A 378 -21.12 -9.72 0.26
CA CYS A 378 -22.32 -9.27 0.97
C CYS A 378 -23.38 -8.65 0.04
N GLY A 379 -24.65 -8.90 0.35
CA GLY A 379 -25.81 -8.25 -0.27
C GLY A 379 -26.83 -7.79 0.76
N ALA A 380 -27.42 -6.61 0.55
CA ALA A 380 -28.44 -6.05 1.42
C ALA A 380 -29.81 -6.03 0.74
N SER A 381 -30.85 -6.43 1.48
CA SER A 381 -32.25 -6.35 1.09
C SER A 381 -33.06 -5.74 2.23
N GLY A 382 -33.44 -4.46 2.08
CA GLY A 382 -33.99 -3.68 3.19
C GLY A 382 -33.00 -3.60 4.36
N GLN A 383 -33.44 -3.99 5.56
CA GLN A 383 -32.61 -4.01 6.77
C GLN A 383 -31.77 -5.29 6.94
N VAL A 384 -31.92 -6.27 6.05
CA VAL A 384 -31.22 -7.55 6.17
C VAL A 384 -30.00 -7.56 5.27
N VAL A 385 -28.82 -7.68 5.87
CA VAL A 385 -27.53 -7.83 5.18
C VAL A 385 -27.08 -9.28 5.29
N THR A 386 -26.90 -9.95 4.17
CA THR A 386 -26.42 -11.34 4.11
C THR A 386 -25.02 -11.37 3.52
N CYS A 387 -24.08 -11.90 4.27
CA CYS A 387 -22.67 -12.00 3.91
C CYS A 387 -22.22 -13.45 3.90
N THR A 388 -21.50 -13.87 2.87
CA THR A 388 -20.98 -15.23 2.73
C THR A 388 -19.46 -15.22 2.55
N SER A 389 -18.79 -16.21 3.13
CA SER A 389 -17.36 -16.48 2.94
C SER A 389 -17.15 -17.93 2.55
N ALA A 390 -16.36 -18.18 1.51
CA ALA A 390 -15.98 -19.53 1.08
C ALA A 390 -14.85 -20.16 1.92
N LYS A 391 -14.37 -19.44 2.95
CA LYS A 391 -13.28 -19.90 3.82
C LYS A 391 -13.77 -21.07 4.70
N SER A 392 -12.98 -22.13 4.77
CA SER A 392 -13.11 -23.17 5.79
C SER A 392 -12.56 -22.67 7.13
N LEU A 393 -13.21 -23.02 8.24
CA LEU A 393 -12.77 -22.66 9.59
C LEU A 393 -12.31 -23.90 10.34
N GLU A 394 -11.02 -23.95 10.66
CA GLU A 394 -10.45 -24.97 11.54
C GLU A 394 -10.95 -24.82 12.99
N VAL A 395 -10.76 -25.86 13.80
CA VAL A 395 -11.16 -25.85 15.21
C VAL A 395 -10.39 -24.75 15.97
N GLY A 396 -11.12 -23.85 16.62
CA GLY A 396 -10.61 -22.68 17.34
C GLY A 396 -10.30 -21.47 16.44
N GLU A 397 -10.52 -21.57 15.12
CA GLU A 397 -10.25 -20.49 14.18
C GLU A 397 -11.43 -19.52 14.06
N SER A 398 -11.12 -18.22 13.99
CA SER A 398 -12.08 -17.19 13.61
C SER A 398 -11.99 -16.83 12.12
N ALA A 399 -13.14 -16.58 11.50
CA ALA A 399 -13.18 -15.95 10.18
C ALA A 399 -12.57 -14.53 10.24
N PRO A 400 -12.02 -14.00 9.12
CA PRO A 400 -11.63 -12.60 9.04
C PRO A 400 -12.80 -11.69 9.46
N ALA A 401 -12.51 -10.65 10.23
CA ALA A 401 -13.55 -9.76 10.76
C ALA A 401 -14.41 -9.16 9.64
N LEU A 402 -15.73 -9.27 9.77
CA LEU A 402 -16.71 -8.70 8.86
C LEU A 402 -17.27 -7.42 9.46
N SER A 403 -17.05 -6.28 8.81
CA SER A 403 -17.59 -4.98 9.20
C SER A 403 -18.78 -4.61 8.34
N ILE A 404 -19.93 -4.34 8.97
CA ILE A 404 -21.11 -3.76 8.32
C ILE A 404 -21.23 -2.30 8.74
N THR A 405 -21.15 -1.39 7.78
CA THR A 405 -21.25 0.06 7.99
C THR A 405 -22.69 0.51 7.75
N ALA A 406 -23.29 1.15 8.76
CA ALA A 406 -24.62 1.72 8.69
C ALA A 406 -24.63 3.18 9.15
N ARG A 407 -25.51 3.99 8.57
CA ARG A 407 -25.78 5.36 9.02
C ARG A 407 -26.94 5.36 10.01
N ILE A 408 -26.80 6.08 11.11
CA ILE A 408 -27.91 6.34 12.03
C ILE A 408 -28.80 7.42 11.40
N ASP A 409 -30.08 7.11 11.19
CA ASP A 409 -31.04 8.02 10.57
C ASP A 409 -31.30 9.25 11.43
N LEU A 410 -31.67 10.36 10.80
CA LEU A 410 -31.93 11.63 11.49
C LEU A 410 -33.13 11.59 12.43
N THR A 411 -34.02 10.61 12.25
CA THR A 411 -35.18 10.35 13.10
C THR A 411 -34.99 9.12 13.99
N ALA A 412 -33.78 8.55 14.02
CA ALA A 412 -33.50 7.34 14.79
C ALA A 412 -33.76 7.56 16.29
N PRO A 413 -34.38 6.58 16.97
CA PRO A 413 -34.53 6.62 18.41
C PRO A 413 -33.16 6.50 19.09
N ASN A 414 -33.06 7.03 20.31
CA ASN A 414 -31.81 7.09 21.08
C ASN A 414 -31.30 5.72 21.57
N SER A 415 -32.08 4.65 21.35
CA SER A 415 -31.73 3.27 21.67
C SER A 415 -32.30 2.35 20.60
N MET A 416 -31.45 1.51 20.00
CA MET A 416 -31.79 0.61 18.90
C MET A 416 -31.03 -0.72 19.07
N THR A 417 -31.66 -1.86 18.81
CA THR A 417 -30.98 -3.18 18.91
C THR A 417 -31.00 -3.87 17.57
N SER A 418 -29.82 -4.25 17.08
CA SER A 418 -29.64 -5.08 15.87
C SER A 418 -29.22 -6.49 16.26
N SER A 419 -29.47 -7.48 15.41
CA SER A 419 -29.11 -8.88 15.66
C SER A 419 -28.55 -9.55 14.42
N ALA A 420 -27.71 -10.56 14.60
CA ALA A 420 -27.19 -11.39 13.52
C ALA A 420 -27.13 -12.86 13.90
N THR A 421 -27.09 -13.71 12.86
CA THR A 421 -26.92 -15.16 12.98
C THR A 421 -25.80 -15.64 12.05
N ALA A 422 -25.05 -16.66 12.46
CA ALA A 422 -24.02 -17.34 11.67
C ALA A 422 -24.42 -18.80 11.37
N SER A 423 -24.09 -19.29 10.18
CA SER A 423 -24.31 -20.69 9.78
C SER A 423 -23.22 -21.18 8.83
N GLY A 424 -22.84 -22.45 8.92
CA GLY A 424 -21.84 -23.11 8.06
C GLY A 424 -22.43 -24.23 7.22
N LEU A 425 -21.56 -25.09 6.67
CA LEU A 425 -21.97 -26.26 5.91
C LEU A 425 -22.28 -27.46 6.82
N GLN A 426 -21.49 -27.64 7.87
CA GLN A 426 -21.68 -28.76 8.79
C GLN A 426 -22.89 -28.51 9.69
N PHE A 427 -23.46 -29.60 10.21
CA PHE A 427 -24.48 -29.47 11.23
C PHE A 427 -23.86 -28.83 12.47
N ASP A 428 -24.58 -27.87 13.05
CA ASP A 428 -24.16 -27.18 14.26
C ASP A 428 -25.05 -27.63 15.42
N ASN A 429 -24.41 -28.16 16.46
CA ASN A 429 -25.06 -28.68 17.65
C ASN A 429 -25.04 -27.69 18.83
N ASP A 430 -24.67 -26.43 18.65
CA ASP A 430 -24.88 -25.38 19.66
C ASP A 430 -25.44 -24.09 19.03
N MET A 431 -26.63 -24.20 18.44
CA MET A 431 -27.32 -23.08 17.80
C MET A 431 -27.53 -21.84 18.70
N GLY A 432 -27.37 -21.95 20.02
CA GLY A 432 -27.51 -20.84 20.95
C GLY A 432 -26.43 -19.77 20.79
N ASN A 433 -25.21 -20.18 20.41
CA ASN A 433 -24.06 -19.29 20.28
C ASN A 433 -23.89 -18.73 18.85
N ASN A 434 -24.62 -19.27 17.88
CA ASN A 434 -24.69 -18.80 16.50
C ASN A 434 -25.37 -17.44 16.33
N SER A 435 -25.90 -16.85 17.40
CA SER A 435 -26.63 -15.59 17.36
C SER A 435 -26.02 -14.56 18.29
N ALA A 436 -26.02 -13.30 17.86
CA ALA A 436 -25.54 -12.18 18.66
C ALA A 436 -26.41 -10.95 18.42
N SER A 437 -26.48 -10.08 19.42
CA SER A 437 -27.17 -8.79 19.33
C SER A 437 -26.28 -7.68 19.85
N ASN A 438 -26.52 -6.46 19.37
CA ASN A 438 -25.82 -5.27 19.83
C ASN A 438 -26.82 -4.10 19.93
N THR A 439 -26.82 -3.43 21.09
CA THR A 439 -27.67 -2.27 21.35
C THR A 439 -26.87 -0.98 21.20
N ILE A 440 -27.27 -0.15 20.24
CA ILE A 440 -26.70 1.17 19.96
C ILE A 440 -27.49 2.20 20.77
N THR A 441 -26.80 2.95 21.64
CA THR A 441 -27.40 4.04 22.42
C THR A 441 -26.64 5.36 22.20
N PHE A 442 -27.37 6.48 22.13
CA PHE A 442 -26.80 7.83 22.04
C PHE A 442 -27.78 8.90 22.56
N SER A 443 -27.26 10.09 22.85
CA SER A 443 -28.06 11.27 23.17
C SER A 443 -27.84 12.37 22.13
N SER A 444 -28.93 13.04 21.70
CA SER A 444 -28.89 14.02 20.61
C SER A 444 -28.62 15.43 21.12
N ALA A 445 -27.59 16.09 20.60
CA ALA A 445 -27.38 17.53 20.78
C ALA A 445 -28.49 18.33 20.07
N ARG A 446 -28.87 19.49 20.64
CA ARG A 446 -29.88 20.39 20.06
C ARG A 446 -29.30 21.43 19.11
N TYR A 447 -27.98 21.49 18.99
CA TYR A 447 -27.29 22.31 18.01
C TYR A 447 -26.43 21.41 17.13
N VAL A 448 -26.52 21.58 15.81
CA VAL A 448 -25.81 20.78 14.80
C VAL A 448 -25.10 21.66 13.80
N PHE A 449 -24.08 21.12 13.14
CA PHE A 449 -23.43 21.80 12.01
C PHE A 449 -24.23 21.64 10.72
N THR A 450 -24.36 22.70 9.94
CA THR A 450 -25.05 22.70 8.63
C THR A 450 -24.23 23.42 7.55
N ASP A 451 -24.47 23.06 6.29
CA ASP A 451 -23.77 23.61 5.11
C ASP A 451 -24.31 24.98 4.68
N ASN A 452 -25.57 25.28 5.02
CA ASN A 452 -26.30 26.49 4.66
C ASN A 452 -27.21 26.94 5.82
N PRO A 453 -27.74 28.18 5.78
CA PRO A 453 -28.79 28.62 6.69
C PRO A 453 -30.05 27.76 6.51
N CYS A 454 -30.62 27.30 7.61
CA CYS A 454 -31.81 26.46 7.64
C CYS A 454 -33.11 27.25 7.84
N GLU A 455 -34.17 26.82 7.18
CA GLU A 455 -35.53 27.32 7.39
C GLU A 455 -36.20 26.58 8.56
N VAL A 456 -36.90 27.32 9.43
CA VAL A 456 -37.60 26.73 10.59
C VAL A 456 -38.67 25.73 10.12
N GLY A 457 -38.68 24.54 10.73
CA GLY A 457 -39.65 23.47 10.48
C GLY A 457 -39.39 22.62 9.22
N VAL A 458 -38.37 22.96 8.42
CA VAL A 458 -38.02 22.24 7.18
C VAL A 458 -36.97 21.17 7.48
N ALA A 459 -37.27 19.90 7.19
CA ALA A 459 -36.32 18.81 7.41
C ALA A 459 -35.04 18.96 6.56
N PHE A 460 -33.91 18.44 7.05
CA PHE A 460 -32.66 18.37 6.30
C PHE A 460 -32.79 17.46 5.07
N GLY A 461 -32.11 17.78 3.97
CA GLY A 461 -31.99 16.88 2.80
C GLY A 461 -32.76 17.23 1.51
N PRO A 462 -33.87 18.00 1.50
CA PRO A 462 -34.52 18.37 0.24
C PRO A 462 -33.58 19.16 -0.69
N PRO A 463 -33.57 18.89 -2.00
CA PRO A 463 -32.73 19.63 -2.96
C PRO A 463 -32.94 21.15 -2.86
N GLY A 464 -31.85 21.91 -2.71
CA GLY A 464 -31.88 23.37 -2.57
C GLY A 464 -32.20 23.89 -1.16
N LYS A 465 -32.29 23.01 -0.15
CA LYS A 465 -32.43 23.37 1.28
C LYS A 465 -31.16 23.03 2.07
N CYS A 466 -31.10 23.45 3.33
CA CYS A 466 -29.94 23.18 4.17
C CYS A 466 -29.78 21.67 4.45
N ASN A 467 -28.53 21.22 4.52
CA ASN A 467 -28.19 19.87 4.96
C ASN A 467 -27.38 19.95 6.25
N LEU A 468 -27.30 18.81 6.95
CA LEU A 468 -26.21 18.63 7.90
C LEU A 468 -24.89 18.84 7.17
N LEU A 469 -23.92 19.41 7.88
CA LEU A 469 -22.64 19.78 7.30
C LEU A 469 -21.99 18.55 6.66
N SER A 470 -22.03 18.52 5.34
CA SER A 470 -21.28 17.60 4.49
C SER A 470 -20.22 18.47 3.83
N VAL A 471 -19.08 18.65 4.49
CA VAL A 471 -18.08 19.57 3.98
C VAL A 471 -17.46 18.97 2.70
N PRO A 472 -17.50 19.65 1.55
CA PRO A 472 -16.56 19.33 0.48
C PRO A 472 -15.14 19.53 1.01
N THR A 473 -14.17 18.91 0.35
CA THR A 473 -12.74 19.10 0.63
C THR A 473 -12.39 20.58 0.84
N LEU A 474 -11.81 20.91 2.00
CA LEU A 474 -11.39 22.27 2.32
C LEU A 474 -9.90 22.47 2.02
N GLN A 475 -9.47 23.72 1.93
CA GLN A 475 -8.07 24.09 1.76
C GLN A 475 -7.53 24.80 3.01
N ALA A 476 -6.29 24.49 3.38
CA ALA A 476 -5.64 25.08 4.55
C ALA A 476 -5.57 26.61 4.44
N GLY A 477 -5.97 27.31 5.50
CA GLY A 477 -5.98 28.78 5.58
C GLY A 477 -7.14 29.48 4.87
N VAL A 478 -7.97 28.76 4.10
CA VAL A 478 -9.14 29.35 3.41
C VAL A 478 -10.34 29.42 4.36
N GLN A 479 -11.05 30.56 4.35
CA GLN A 479 -12.30 30.71 5.10
C GLN A 479 -13.44 29.96 4.40
N SER A 480 -14.07 29.04 5.11
CA SER A 480 -15.19 28.24 4.60
C SER A 480 -16.46 28.49 5.40
N PRO A 481 -17.62 28.69 4.75
CA PRO A 481 -18.88 28.88 5.47
C PRO A 481 -19.29 27.57 6.15
N VAL A 482 -19.48 27.65 7.46
CA VAL A 482 -20.06 26.60 8.30
C VAL A 482 -21.13 27.26 9.15
N TYR A 483 -22.28 26.63 9.28
CA TYR A 483 -23.39 27.13 10.07
C TYR A 483 -23.63 26.23 11.28
N VAL A 484 -24.16 26.82 12.35
CA VAL A 484 -24.73 26.09 13.49
C VAL A 484 -26.23 26.30 13.49
N THR A 485 -26.97 25.21 13.52
CA THR A 485 -28.42 25.20 13.47
C THR A 485 -29.00 24.58 14.74
N PHE A 486 -29.98 25.24 15.35
CA PHE A 486 -30.75 24.68 16.45
C PHE A 486 -31.86 23.76 15.93
N VAL A 487 -32.07 22.61 16.58
CA VAL A 487 -33.09 21.61 16.20
C VAL A 487 -34.05 21.29 17.35
N ASP A 488 -35.29 20.96 17.00
CA ASP A 488 -36.32 20.49 17.92
C ASP A 488 -36.19 18.99 18.24
N ASN A 489 -37.12 18.45 19.04
CA ASN A 489 -37.15 17.03 19.42
C ASN A 489 -37.38 16.07 18.24
N ASN A 490 -37.94 16.57 17.13
CA ASN A 490 -38.13 15.83 15.89
C ASN A 490 -36.95 16.00 14.92
N PHE A 491 -35.85 16.61 15.38
CA PHE A 491 -34.65 16.89 14.61
C PHE A 491 -34.90 17.82 13.41
N LYS A 492 -35.83 18.78 13.55
CA LYS A 492 -36.08 19.82 12.56
C LYS A 492 -35.50 21.15 13.02
N PRO A 493 -34.92 21.98 12.12
CA PRO A 493 -34.48 23.32 12.44
C PRO A 493 -35.57 24.13 13.14
N ALA A 494 -35.21 24.80 14.23
CA ALA A 494 -36.14 25.54 15.08
C ALA A 494 -35.52 26.84 15.60
N VAL A 495 -36.32 27.70 16.21
CA VAL A 495 -35.82 28.91 16.86
C VAL A 495 -35.21 28.52 18.22
N PRO A 496 -33.95 28.90 18.51
CA PRO A 496 -33.31 28.57 19.78
C PRO A 496 -33.95 29.33 20.93
N PRO A 497 -33.88 28.80 22.17
CA PRO A 497 -34.43 29.47 23.36
C PRO A 497 -33.75 30.80 23.70
N SER A 498 -32.52 31.01 23.23
CA SER A 498 -31.74 32.24 23.37
C SER A 498 -31.21 32.66 22.00
N THR A 499 -31.21 33.96 21.73
CA THR A 499 -30.62 34.54 20.50
C THR A 499 -29.11 34.62 20.55
N THR A 500 -28.51 34.54 21.74
CA THR A 500 -27.05 34.61 21.95
C THR A 500 -26.49 33.52 22.88
N PRO A 501 -26.72 32.22 22.60
CA PRO A 501 -26.19 31.15 23.43
C PRO A 501 -24.66 31.09 23.30
N THR A 502 -23.98 30.78 24.40
CA THR A 502 -22.56 30.41 24.36
C THR A 502 -22.46 28.90 24.20
N LEU A 503 -21.90 28.45 23.07
CA LEU A 503 -21.72 27.04 22.76
C LEU A 503 -20.25 26.67 22.88
N GLN A 504 -19.97 25.40 23.14
CA GLN A 504 -18.64 24.86 23.29
C GLN A 504 -18.22 24.14 22.01
N PHE A 505 -17.03 24.46 21.51
CA PHE A 505 -16.48 23.87 20.30
C PHE A 505 -15.14 23.18 20.58
N SER A 506 -14.92 22.06 19.93
CA SER A 506 -13.65 21.35 19.91
C SER A 506 -13.45 20.70 18.54
N PHE A 507 -12.30 20.07 18.32
CA PHE A 507 -12.08 19.26 17.13
C PHE A 507 -11.08 18.13 17.40
N ARG A 508 -11.16 17.08 16.60
CA ARG A 508 -10.26 15.93 16.65
C ARG A 508 -9.37 15.88 15.41
N CYS A 509 -8.10 15.56 15.66
CA CYS A 509 -7.16 15.17 14.63
C CYS A 509 -7.34 13.66 14.39
N VAL A 510 -7.90 13.31 13.23
CA VAL A 510 -8.12 11.90 12.85
C VAL A 510 -6.91 11.37 12.10
N ASN A 511 -6.42 12.13 11.12
CA ASN A 511 -5.22 11.82 10.36
C ASN A 511 -4.50 13.11 9.92
N PRO A 512 -3.36 13.50 10.51
CA PRO A 512 -2.59 12.77 11.52
C PRO A 512 -3.36 12.57 12.83
N THR A 513 -2.95 11.59 13.65
CA THR A 513 -3.63 11.28 14.92
C THR A 513 -3.41 12.34 16.00
N THR A 514 -2.44 13.24 15.80
CA THR A 514 -2.12 14.40 16.64
C THR A 514 -1.73 15.59 15.79
N GLY A 515 -2.13 16.80 16.17
CA GLY A 515 -1.76 18.03 15.46
C GLY A 515 -0.32 18.47 15.71
N ALA A 516 0.28 19.17 14.75
CA ALA A 516 1.69 19.55 14.75
C ALA A 516 1.97 21.07 14.70
N GLY A 517 0.97 21.94 14.57
CA GLY A 517 1.23 23.38 14.68
C GLY A 517 0.17 24.35 14.16
N GLY A 518 -0.78 23.94 13.30
CA GLY A 518 -1.84 24.84 12.84
C GLY A 518 -3.03 24.95 13.80
N VAL A 519 -3.74 26.08 13.70
CA VAL A 519 -4.84 26.47 14.60
C VAL A 519 -6.16 26.46 13.83
N ALA A 520 -7.13 25.69 14.31
CA ALA A 520 -8.52 25.77 13.86
C ALA A 520 -9.18 27.01 14.45
N ARG A 521 -9.94 27.74 13.64
CA ARG A 521 -10.68 28.93 14.04
C ARG A 521 -12.14 28.84 13.63
N LEU A 522 -13.01 29.28 14.52
CA LEU A 522 -14.44 29.49 14.28
C LEU A 522 -14.79 30.92 14.68
N LYS A 523 -15.37 31.69 13.76
CA LYS A 523 -15.72 33.10 13.97
C LYS A 523 -14.51 33.94 14.40
N GLY A 524 -13.34 33.61 13.83
CA GLY A 524 -12.04 34.21 14.18
C GLY A 524 -11.45 33.76 15.53
N VAL A 525 -12.21 33.04 16.37
CA VAL A 525 -11.75 32.54 17.67
C VAL A 525 -10.95 31.25 17.48
N ALA A 526 -9.74 31.21 18.04
CA ALA A 526 -8.89 30.02 18.03
C ALA A 526 -9.46 28.92 18.95
N LEU A 527 -9.63 27.72 18.39
CA LEU A 527 -9.94 26.53 19.17
C LEU A 527 -8.71 26.04 19.93
N LYS A 528 -8.94 25.25 20.98
CA LYS A 528 -7.86 24.57 21.72
C LYS A 528 -7.21 23.50 20.84
N ALA A 529 -6.05 22.99 21.28
CA ALA A 529 -5.36 21.91 20.57
C ALA A 529 -6.29 20.71 20.35
N CYS A 530 -6.16 20.07 19.18
CA CYS A 530 -7.05 18.99 18.80
C CYS A 530 -6.99 17.80 19.77
N ILE A 531 -8.12 17.12 19.89
CA ILE A 531 -8.21 15.83 20.55
C ILE A 531 -7.53 14.79 19.64
N SER A 532 -6.65 13.97 20.20
CA SER A 532 -6.06 12.87 19.41
C SER A 532 -7.12 11.85 19.01
N SER A 533 -6.89 11.09 17.95
CA SER A 533 -7.85 10.10 17.45
C SER A 533 -8.20 9.02 18.47
N THR A 534 -7.28 8.71 19.39
CA THR A 534 -7.43 7.67 20.43
C THR A 534 -7.81 8.24 21.80
N ALA A 535 -7.75 9.56 21.99
CA ALA A 535 -8.09 10.18 23.27
C ALA A 535 -9.60 10.37 23.46
N LEU A 536 -10.04 10.10 24.68
CA LEU A 536 -11.36 10.51 25.16
C LEU A 536 -11.44 12.04 25.22
N GLN A 537 -12.64 12.57 24.98
CA GLN A 537 -12.89 14.00 25.08
C GLN A 537 -12.71 14.47 26.53
N SER A 538 -12.10 15.63 26.74
CA SER A 538 -11.92 16.23 28.06
C SER A 538 -12.34 17.69 28.08
N ALA A 539 -12.76 18.19 29.25
CA ALA A 539 -13.24 19.57 29.41
C ALA A 539 -12.18 20.64 29.05
N THR A 540 -10.89 20.33 29.11
CA THR A 540 -9.78 21.28 28.85
C THR A 540 -9.58 21.60 27.36
N GLN A 541 -10.23 20.83 26.47
CA GLN A 541 -10.09 20.94 25.01
C GLN A 541 -11.28 21.67 24.35
N TRP A 542 -12.19 22.24 25.15
CA TRP A 542 -13.34 22.97 24.67
C TRP A 542 -13.11 24.48 24.69
N GLN A 543 -13.60 25.15 23.65
CA GLN A 543 -13.58 26.60 23.52
C GLN A 543 -15.01 27.13 23.46
N GLY A 544 -15.38 27.96 24.43
CA GLY A 544 -16.66 28.68 24.44
C GLY A 544 -16.68 29.79 23.40
N ILE A 545 -17.72 29.83 22.57
CA ILE A 545 -17.95 30.85 21.54
C ILE A 545 -19.41 31.30 21.61
N ALA A 546 -19.62 32.62 21.70
CA ALA A 546 -20.95 33.23 21.67
C ALA A 546 -21.52 33.23 20.24
N MET A 547 -22.69 32.61 20.09
CA MET A 547 -23.43 32.55 18.83
C MET A 547 -24.39 33.74 18.74
N ALA A 548 -24.73 34.17 17.52
CA ALA A 548 -25.71 35.22 17.30
C ALA A 548 -26.71 34.75 16.22
N PHE A 549 -27.93 34.40 16.63
CA PHE A 549 -29.00 33.98 15.74
C PHE A 549 -29.81 35.21 15.32
N ALA A 550 -29.66 35.62 14.06
CA ALA A 550 -30.30 36.82 13.51
C ALA A 550 -31.77 36.58 13.13
N THR A 551 -32.58 37.63 13.13
CA THR A 551 -34.01 37.57 12.79
C THR A 551 -34.30 37.04 11.38
N GLY A 552 -33.39 37.24 10.42
CA GLY A 552 -33.51 36.72 9.04
C GLY A 552 -33.06 35.27 8.84
N SER A 553 -32.47 34.63 9.85
CA SER A 553 -32.12 33.20 9.85
C SER A 553 -32.25 32.67 11.28
N PRO A 554 -33.47 32.66 11.84
CA PRO A 554 -33.66 32.51 13.28
C PRO A 554 -33.27 31.12 13.80
N SER A 555 -33.04 30.14 12.94
CA SER A 555 -32.58 28.80 13.31
C SER A 555 -31.07 28.60 13.22
N SER A 556 -30.35 29.47 12.48
CA SER A 556 -28.97 29.23 12.03
C SER A 556 -28.05 30.43 12.25
N ALA A 557 -26.80 30.17 12.62
CA ALA A 557 -25.76 31.18 12.78
C ALA A 557 -24.51 30.82 11.97
N LEU A 558 -24.01 31.76 11.16
CA LEU A 558 -22.76 31.60 10.40
C LEU A 558 -21.55 31.64 11.35
N MET A 559 -20.65 30.68 11.22
CA MET A 559 -19.43 30.62 12.00
C MET A 559 -18.16 31.00 11.24
N GLN A 560 -18.05 30.73 9.94
CA GLN A 560 -16.78 30.78 9.19
C GLN A 560 -15.66 29.95 9.83
N PHE A 561 -15.36 28.80 9.24
CA PHE A 561 -14.31 27.91 9.67
C PHE A 561 -13.01 28.15 8.89
N VAL A 562 -11.88 28.12 9.57
CA VAL A 562 -10.52 28.11 8.98
C VAL A 562 -9.69 27.09 9.72
N TYR A 563 -8.92 26.28 8.99
CA TYR A 563 -7.87 25.46 9.58
C TYR A 563 -6.53 25.81 8.95
N GLY A 564 -5.57 26.27 9.75
CA GLY A 564 -4.23 26.66 9.28
C GLY A 564 -3.28 25.48 9.04
N ASP A 565 -3.79 24.25 9.05
CA ASP A 565 -3.01 23.03 8.80
C ASP A 565 -3.77 22.10 7.86
N VAL A 566 -3.21 20.92 7.63
CA VAL A 566 -3.79 19.88 6.76
C VAL A 566 -4.15 18.63 7.54
N GLY A 567 -4.94 17.76 6.90
CA GLY A 567 -5.31 16.44 7.44
C GLY A 567 -6.81 16.20 7.45
N MET A 568 -7.19 15.02 7.90
CA MET A 568 -8.56 14.64 8.20
C MET A 568 -8.90 15.01 9.64
N ILE A 569 -9.95 15.81 9.80
CA ILE A 569 -10.40 16.33 11.09
C ILE A 569 -11.91 16.13 11.26
N GLU A 570 -12.35 16.26 12.50
CA GLU A 570 -13.76 16.19 12.90
C GLU A 570 -14.05 17.32 13.90
N LEU A 571 -15.06 18.16 13.63
CA LEU A 571 -15.48 19.23 14.54
C LEU A 571 -16.52 18.72 15.52
N PHE A 572 -16.46 19.22 16.75
CA PHE A 572 -17.42 18.91 17.81
C PHE A 572 -18.08 20.19 18.33
N LEU A 573 -19.35 20.04 18.71
CA LEU A 573 -20.20 21.08 19.25
C LEU A 573 -21.00 20.55 20.44
N SER A 574 -20.99 21.25 21.56
CA SER A 574 -21.85 20.96 22.71
C SER A 574 -22.40 22.23 23.35
N GLU A 575 -23.48 22.10 24.11
CA GLU A 575 -24.07 23.20 24.88
C GLU A 575 -23.29 23.51 26.15
N THR A 576 -22.62 22.52 26.75
CA THR A 576 -21.83 22.70 27.98
C THR A 576 -20.53 21.89 27.90
N ALA A 577 -19.47 22.34 28.57
CA ALA A 577 -18.18 21.66 28.52
C ALA A 577 -18.14 20.35 29.33
N THR A 578 -19.14 20.11 30.18
CA THR A 578 -19.25 18.94 31.07
C THR A 578 -20.22 17.89 30.56
N ALA A 579 -21.20 18.25 29.73
CA ALA A 579 -22.15 17.30 29.15
C ALA A 579 -21.60 16.67 27.86
N LEU A 580 -20.48 15.93 27.97
CA LEU A 580 -19.86 15.19 26.87
C LEU A 580 -20.83 14.24 26.14
N ALA A 581 -21.94 13.87 26.78
CA ALA A 581 -23.04 13.06 26.21
C ALA A 581 -23.88 13.81 25.16
N LEU A 582 -23.95 15.14 25.17
CA LEU A 582 -24.77 15.95 24.25
C LEU A 582 -23.89 16.69 23.24
N THR A 583 -23.15 15.92 22.43
CA THR A 583 -22.21 16.46 21.45
C THR A 583 -22.72 16.19 20.03
N SER A 584 -22.79 17.24 19.19
CA SER A 584 -22.93 17.11 17.75
C SER A 584 -21.55 17.08 17.08
N THR A 585 -21.44 16.40 15.95
CA THR A 585 -20.22 16.34 15.15
C THR A 585 -20.49 16.81 13.72
N SER A 586 -19.46 17.35 13.06
CA SER A 586 -19.47 17.61 11.62
C SER A 586 -19.35 16.34 10.77
N GLY A 587 -19.04 15.20 11.39
CA GLY A 587 -18.40 14.09 10.68
C GLY A 587 -16.96 14.42 10.29
N GLN A 588 -16.28 13.43 9.69
CA GLN A 588 -14.89 13.56 9.25
C GLN A 588 -14.82 14.21 7.87
N PHE A 589 -13.91 15.16 7.70
CA PHE A 589 -13.62 15.77 6.40
C PHE A 589 -12.14 16.10 6.28
N VAL A 590 -11.68 16.27 5.03
CA VAL A 590 -10.27 16.52 4.71
C VAL A 590 -10.03 18.00 4.44
N VAL A 591 -8.96 18.53 5.05
CA VAL A 591 -8.35 19.82 4.72
C VAL A 591 -7.03 19.55 4.00
N ARG A 592 -6.97 19.84 2.69
CA ARG A 592 -5.77 19.68 1.87
C ARG A 592 -4.89 20.93 1.92
N PRO A 593 -3.58 20.85 1.59
CA PRO A 593 -2.78 22.06 1.41
C PRO A 593 -3.41 22.98 0.38
N TYR A 594 -3.23 24.30 0.54
CA TYR A 594 -3.71 25.26 -0.44
C TYR A 594 -2.95 25.12 -1.76
N LYS A 595 -1.61 25.06 -1.67
CA LYS A 595 -0.69 24.77 -2.77
C LYS A 595 0.64 24.22 -2.28
N PHE A 596 1.46 23.75 -3.21
CA PHE A 596 2.89 23.54 -2.97
C PHE A 596 3.70 24.75 -3.45
N ALA A 597 4.67 25.19 -2.65
CA ALA A 597 5.68 26.14 -3.09
C ALA A 597 6.99 25.41 -3.33
N LEU A 598 7.52 25.55 -4.54
CA LEU A 598 8.81 25.00 -4.94
C LEU A 598 9.85 26.11 -4.94
N SER A 599 11.05 25.82 -4.45
CA SER A 599 12.18 26.75 -4.45
C SER A 599 13.51 26.03 -4.69
N THR A 600 14.48 26.77 -5.22
CA THR A 600 15.87 26.33 -5.37
C THR A 600 16.71 26.96 -4.25
N PRO A 601 17.85 26.35 -3.84
CA PRO A 601 18.79 26.99 -2.93
C PRO A 601 19.30 28.33 -3.50
N LEU A 602 19.52 29.31 -2.61
CA LEU A 602 20.00 30.66 -2.98
C LEU A 602 21.42 30.67 -3.58
N SER A 603 22.21 29.61 -3.40
CA SER A 603 23.59 29.52 -3.90
C SER A 603 23.62 28.86 -5.28
N ASN A 604 23.56 29.66 -6.33
CA ASN A 604 23.89 29.24 -7.69
C ASN A 604 24.89 30.24 -8.33
N PRO A 605 25.66 29.87 -9.37
CA PRO A 605 26.66 30.74 -9.97
C PRO A 605 26.11 31.98 -10.69
N ALA A 606 24.81 32.03 -10.99
CA ALA A 606 24.13 33.16 -11.62
C ALA A 606 23.47 34.13 -10.61
N GLY A 607 23.35 33.73 -9.34
CA GLY A 607 22.62 34.46 -8.30
C GLY A 607 21.10 34.27 -8.36
N THR A 608 20.38 35.17 -7.69
CA THR A 608 18.90 35.17 -7.70
C THR A 608 18.41 35.87 -8.96
N VAL A 609 17.68 35.14 -9.81
CA VAL A 609 17.02 35.65 -11.02
C VAL A 609 15.53 35.36 -10.91
N ALA A 610 14.69 36.33 -11.28
CA ALA A 610 13.25 36.15 -11.25
C ALA A 610 12.82 35.10 -12.30
N ALA A 611 11.75 34.35 -12.02
CA ALA A 611 11.35 33.22 -12.84
C ALA A 611 10.94 33.64 -14.27
N ASP A 612 10.42 34.86 -14.42
CA ASP A 612 10.06 35.53 -15.67
C ASP A 612 11.27 36.02 -16.48
N ASP A 613 12.45 36.14 -15.86
CA ASP A 613 13.69 36.58 -16.51
C ASP A 613 14.57 35.41 -16.99
N MET A 614 14.06 34.17 -16.95
CA MET A 614 14.83 32.96 -17.22
C MET A 614 15.06 32.73 -18.74
N THR A 615 16.10 33.37 -19.30
CA THR A 615 16.45 33.28 -20.74
C THR A 615 17.75 32.51 -21.03
N ALA A 616 18.01 32.17 -22.29
CA ALA A 616 19.26 31.54 -22.70
C ALA A 616 20.50 32.41 -22.41
N ASP A 617 20.36 33.72 -22.18
CA ASP A 617 21.47 34.68 -22.04
C ASP A 617 21.82 35.01 -20.57
N ILE A 618 21.06 34.50 -19.60
CA ILE A 618 21.34 34.65 -18.17
C ILE A 618 22.68 34.02 -17.76
N GLY A 619 23.17 34.26 -16.53
CA GLY A 619 24.36 33.58 -16.02
C GLY A 619 24.21 32.05 -15.98
N ARG A 620 25.31 31.30 -15.86
CA ARG A 620 25.28 29.83 -15.78
C ARG A 620 24.65 29.35 -14.46
N PHE A 621 23.66 28.47 -14.50
CA PHE A 621 23.05 27.91 -13.29
C PHE A 621 23.63 26.55 -12.95
N TRP A 622 23.21 25.52 -13.67
CA TRP A 622 23.47 24.13 -13.33
C TRP A 622 24.26 23.44 -14.42
N LYS A 623 25.19 22.56 -14.05
CA LYS A 623 25.82 21.70 -15.04
C LYS A 623 24.81 20.61 -15.45
N ALA A 624 24.65 20.38 -16.74
CA ALA A 624 23.87 19.27 -17.26
C ALA A 624 24.38 17.96 -16.66
N GLY A 625 23.47 17.14 -16.15
CA GLY A 625 23.72 15.87 -15.48
C GLY A 625 24.28 15.97 -14.06
N ALA A 626 24.58 17.16 -13.54
CA ALA A 626 25.01 17.32 -12.15
C ALA A 626 23.80 17.38 -11.20
N GLY A 627 24.01 16.88 -9.98
CA GLY A 627 23.01 16.94 -8.92
C GLY A 627 22.75 18.38 -8.45
N PHE A 628 21.48 18.74 -8.28
CA PHE A 628 21.04 19.97 -7.66
C PHE A 628 19.93 19.71 -6.64
N THR A 629 19.71 20.70 -5.77
CA THR A 629 18.76 20.60 -4.67
C THR A 629 17.48 21.36 -5.01
N LEU A 630 16.33 20.81 -4.64
CA LEU A 630 15.03 21.49 -4.64
C LEU A 630 14.40 21.39 -3.26
N ASN A 631 13.71 22.44 -2.85
CA ASN A 631 12.92 22.49 -1.63
C ASN A 631 11.44 22.66 -1.98
N VAL A 632 10.58 21.87 -1.35
CA VAL A 632 9.13 21.98 -1.46
C VAL A 632 8.52 22.25 -0.09
N VAL A 633 7.54 23.14 -0.05
CA VAL A 633 6.76 23.45 1.15
C VAL A 633 5.27 23.28 0.83
N ALA A 634 4.57 22.47 1.61
CA ALA A 634 3.11 22.45 1.65
C ALA A 634 2.62 23.69 2.39
N GLN A 635 1.79 24.52 1.74
CA GLN A 635 1.41 25.82 2.28
C GLN A 635 -0.09 25.95 2.51
N ALA A 636 -0.44 26.74 3.53
CA ALA A 636 -1.76 27.33 3.70
C ALA A 636 -1.92 28.57 2.80
N ALA A 637 -3.15 29.09 2.71
CA ALA A 637 -3.49 30.26 1.88
C ALA A 637 -2.69 31.55 2.22
N ASP A 638 -2.18 31.65 3.45
CA ASP A 638 -1.32 32.75 3.91
C ASP A 638 0.19 32.48 3.69
N SER A 639 0.53 31.47 2.89
CA SER A 639 1.90 31.01 2.58
C SER A 639 2.67 30.42 3.76
N THR A 640 2.03 30.19 4.90
CA THR A 640 2.67 29.50 6.03
C THR A 640 2.78 27.99 5.76
N PRO A 641 3.86 27.31 6.20
CA PRO A 641 3.96 25.85 6.10
C PRO A 641 2.84 25.16 6.85
N THR A 642 2.42 23.97 6.42
CA THR A 642 1.40 23.14 7.08
C THR A 642 2.06 21.95 7.82
N PRO A 643 2.36 22.06 9.13
CA PRO A 643 3.20 21.10 9.84
C PRO A 643 2.67 19.66 9.94
N ASN A 644 1.37 19.45 9.69
CA ASN A 644 0.79 18.11 9.63
C ASN A 644 1.14 17.36 8.35
N PHE A 645 1.49 18.05 7.25
CA PHE A 645 1.80 17.39 5.99
C PHE A 645 3.03 16.49 6.14
N GLY A 646 2.87 15.20 5.84
CA GLY A 646 3.90 14.17 6.03
C GLY A 646 3.82 13.45 7.38
N LYS A 647 2.87 13.80 8.26
CA LYS A 647 2.63 13.13 9.55
C LYS A 647 1.39 12.23 9.54
N GLU A 648 0.72 12.10 8.41
CA GLU A 648 -0.43 11.23 8.25
C GLU A 648 -0.06 9.76 8.57
N THR A 649 -1.05 8.94 8.94
CA THR A 649 -0.85 7.51 9.28
C THR A 649 -0.05 6.78 8.20
N THR A 650 -0.32 7.11 6.95
CA THR A 650 0.57 6.87 5.82
C THR A 650 1.05 8.24 5.33
N PRO A 651 2.33 8.62 5.58
CA PRO A 651 2.86 9.90 5.18
C PRO A 651 2.55 10.21 3.71
N GLN A 652 1.99 11.38 3.45
CA GLN A 652 1.69 11.78 2.09
C GLN A 652 2.97 12.22 1.37
N GLU A 653 3.10 11.82 0.11
CA GLU A 653 4.28 12.09 -0.72
C GLU A 653 3.90 12.93 -1.94
N VAL A 654 4.90 13.64 -2.47
CA VAL A 654 4.78 14.44 -3.68
C VAL A 654 5.74 13.92 -4.74
N GLU A 655 5.42 14.14 -6.00
CA GLU A 655 6.32 13.87 -7.11
C GLU A 655 6.52 15.11 -7.97
N LEU A 656 7.66 15.14 -8.66
CA LEU A 656 8.03 16.21 -9.57
C LEU A 656 7.52 15.87 -10.96
N LEU A 657 6.66 16.71 -11.49
CA LEU A 657 6.30 16.71 -12.90
C LEU A 657 7.21 17.70 -13.62
N THR A 658 7.84 17.21 -14.69
CA THR A 658 8.52 18.07 -15.66
C THR A 658 7.48 18.44 -16.71
N THR A 659 6.94 19.65 -16.68
CA THR A 659 6.07 20.12 -17.75
C THR A 659 6.91 20.44 -18.98
N ALA A 660 6.41 20.02 -20.15
CA ALA A 660 7.11 20.09 -21.42
C ALA A 660 7.32 21.53 -21.96
N THR A 661 6.89 22.55 -21.23
CA THR A 661 7.14 23.94 -21.58
C THR A 661 8.50 24.37 -21.01
N ILE A 662 9.55 24.23 -21.80
CA ILE A 662 10.61 25.24 -21.77
C ILE A 662 9.91 26.53 -22.18
N ASP A 663 9.75 27.51 -21.28
CA ASP A 663 9.28 28.83 -21.69
C ASP A 663 10.29 29.34 -22.72
N SER A 664 9.81 29.35 -23.94
CA SER A 664 10.54 29.45 -25.19
C SER A 664 10.19 30.76 -25.87
N THR A 665 9.98 31.81 -25.08
CA THR A 665 9.86 33.17 -25.59
C THR A 665 11.12 33.68 -26.31
N ASN A 666 12.08 32.84 -26.75
CA ASN A 666 12.61 32.91 -28.13
C ASN A 666 13.61 31.80 -28.56
N TYR A 667 13.28 31.16 -29.70
CA TYR A 667 14.15 30.70 -30.82
C TYR A 667 14.81 29.28 -30.77
N ALA A 668 15.08 28.54 -31.87
CA ALA A 668 14.64 28.42 -33.28
C ALA A 668 15.46 27.31 -33.98
N ILE A 669 14.96 26.79 -35.12
CA ILE A 669 15.64 25.82 -35.99
C ILE A 669 16.71 26.48 -36.87
N PRO A 670 17.82 25.79 -37.15
CA PRO A 670 18.77 26.17 -38.18
C PRO A 670 18.14 26.22 -39.59
N GLY A 671 17.76 27.43 -40.05
CA GLY A 671 17.42 27.71 -41.46
C GLY A 671 16.36 28.77 -41.76
N ASP A 672 15.59 29.25 -40.79
CA ASP A 672 14.41 30.12 -41.02
C ASP A 672 14.53 31.50 -40.33
N THR A 673 14.06 32.56 -41.00
CA THR A 673 14.06 33.97 -40.56
C THR A 673 12.82 34.40 -39.75
N ASN A 674 11.80 33.55 -39.54
CA ASN A 674 10.54 33.91 -38.85
C ASN A 674 10.17 33.00 -37.64
N SER A 675 11.15 32.39 -36.96
CA SER A 675 10.89 31.29 -36.02
C SER A 675 10.18 31.63 -34.69
N GLU A 676 9.16 30.84 -34.33
CA GLU A 676 8.59 30.66 -32.98
C GLU A 676 8.47 29.15 -32.60
N THR A 677 9.27 28.72 -31.61
CA THR A 677 9.24 27.44 -30.84
C THR A 677 9.58 26.09 -31.54
N LEU A 678 10.42 25.29 -30.87
CA LEU A 678 10.73 23.88 -31.21
C LEU A 678 9.98 22.95 -30.24
N PRO A 679 8.97 22.18 -30.68
CA PRO A 679 8.29 21.21 -29.82
C PRO A 679 9.18 19.99 -29.52
N PHE A 680 9.01 19.39 -28.34
CA PHE A 680 9.77 18.22 -27.85
C PHE A 680 9.82 17.04 -28.85
N ALA A 681 8.77 16.87 -29.67
CA ALA A 681 8.66 15.83 -30.68
C ALA A 681 9.73 15.92 -31.79
N GLU A 682 10.24 17.13 -32.06
CA GLU A 682 11.32 17.37 -33.04
C GLU A 682 12.72 17.18 -32.41
N MET A 683 12.78 16.86 -31.10
CA MET A 683 14.00 16.64 -30.32
C MET A 683 14.25 15.14 -30.03
N GLN A 684 13.32 14.26 -30.39
CA GLN A 684 13.50 12.81 -30.36
C GLN A 684 14.29 12.38 -31.61
N THR A 685 15.43 11.71 -31.42
CA THR A 685 16.30 11.29 -32.53
C THR A 685 15.79 10.04 -33.25
N GLY A 686 14.74 9.41 -32.70
CA GLY A 686 13.95 8.37 -33.33
C GLY A 686 12.71 7.99 -32.51
N PRO A 687 11.80 7.18 -33.09
CA PRO A 687 10.67 6.62 -32.36
C PRO A 687 11.17 5.81 -31.15
N GLY A 688 10.73 6.18 -29.95
CA GLY A 688 11.05 5.47 -28.70
C GLY A 688 12.16 6.09 -27.85
N ASP A 689 12.77 7.21 -28.26
CA ASP A 689 13.69 7.95 -27.38
C ASP A 689 12.95 8.48 -26.14
N PRO A 690 13.46 8.23 -24.92
CA PRO A 690 12.80 8.69 -23.70
C PRO A 690 12.82 10.22 -23.63
N VAL A 691 11.68 10.79 -23.24
CA VAL A 691 11.56 12.21 -22.90
C VAL A 691 12.52 12.51 -21.74
N ARG A 692 13.56 13.31 -22.00
CA ARG A 692 14.48 13.77 -20.95
C ARG A 692 13.72 14.63 -19.96
N LYS A 693 13.63 14.19 -18.71
CA LYS A 693 12.93 14.83 -17.59
C LYS A 693 13.90 15.19 -16.48
N VAL A 694 13.45 16.02 -15.55
CA VAL A 694 14.17 16.16 -14.28
C VAL A 694 13.92 14.91 -13.46
N GLU A 695 15.00 14.26 -13.05
CA GLU A 695 14.96 13.01 -12.28
C GLU A 695 15.39 13.26 -10.84
N GLY A 696 14.73 12.62 -9.89
CA GLY A 696 15.01 12.74 -8.47
C GLY A 696 13.72 12.64 -7.64
N SER A 697 13.88 12.67 -6.33
CA SER A 697 12.76 12.64 -5.38
C SER A 697 13.02 13.57 -4.21
N PHE A 698 11.94 14.04 -3.58
CA PHE A 698 12.02 14.71 -2.29
C PHE A 698 12.21 13.69 -1.16
N GLY A 699 12.90 14.12 -0.11
CA GLY A 699 12.95 13.38 1.14
C GLY A 699 11.62 13.44 1.92
N THR A 700 11.64 12.92 3.14
CA THR A 700 10.49 12.98 4.04
C THR A 700 10.15 14.42 4.43
N PHE A 701 8.86 14.75 4.47
CA PHE A 701 8.41 16.04 4.96
C PHE A 701 8.61 16.18 6.47
N GLY A 702 9.26 17.27 6.88
CA GLY A 702 9.40 17.73 8.26
C GLY A 702 8.74 19.09 8.42
N ALA A 703 7.74 19.18 9.30
CA ALA A 703 6.97 20.42 9.54
C ALA A 703 6.41 21.07 8.26
N GLY A 704 5.91 20.25 7.32
CA GLY A 704 5.32 20.72 6.07
C GLY A 704 6.33 21.08 4.97
N ALA A 705 7.63 20.84 5.17
CA ALA A 705 8.67 21.08 4.17
C ALA A 705 9.52 19.83 3.89
N ALA A 706 9.99 19.66 2.66
CA ALA A 706 10.92 18.62 2.27
C ALA A 706 12.00 19.17 1.32
N THR A 707 13.16 18.50 1.33
CA THR A 707 14.30 18.80 0.46
C THR A 707 14.67 17.53 -0.32
N GLY A 708 14.94 17.66 -1.61
CA GLY A 708 15.61 16.61 -2.41
C GLY A 708 16.95 17.13 -2.90
N ASN A 709 18.03 16.38 -2.66
CA ASN A 709 19.41 16.86 -2.85
C ASN A 709 20.05 16.45 -4.19
N ASN A 710 19.47 15.46 -4.88
CA ASN A 710 20.09 14.80 -6.03
C ASN A 710 19.18 14.85 -7.26
N PHE A 711 18.51 15.98 -7.49
CA PHE A 711 17.80 16.16 -8.75
C PHE A 711 18.80 16.33 -9.89
N THR A 712 18.54 15.73 -11.04
CA THR A 712 19.42 15.82 -12.21
C THR A 712 18.61 16.12 -13.46
N PHE A 713 19.17 16.93 -14.35
CA PHE A 713 18.65 17.12 -15.70
C PHE A 713 19.79 16.89 -16.69
N ALA A 714 19.66 15.87 -17.54
CA ALA A 714 20.76 15.37 -18.36
C ALA A 714 21.19 16.31 -19.51
N GLU A 715 20.36 17.30 -19.83
CA GLU A 715 20.51 18.16 -21.02
C GLU A 715 20.82 19.63 -20.67
N VAL A 716 21.21 20.38 -21.69
CA VAL A 716 21.35 21.84 -21.66
C VAL A 716 19.98 22.49 -21.88
N GLY A 717 19.69 23.62 -21.26
CA GLY A 717 18.41 24.31 -21.46
C GLY A 717 17.85 24.96 -20.21
N ILE A 718 16.61 25.40 -20.29
CA ILE A 718 15.80 25.87 -19.15
C ILE A 718 14.63 24.90 -19.04
N VAL A 719 14.24 24.50 -17.84
CA VAL A 719 13.18 23.51 -17.66
C VAL A 719 12.20 23.96 -16.59
N ASN A 720 10.91 23.93 -16.90
CA ASN A 720 9.87 24.18 -15.91
C ASN A 720 9.50 22.88 -15.21
N VAL A 721 9.37 22.96 -13.89
CA VAL A 721 8.95 21.83 -13.07
C VAL A 721 7.85 22.27 -12.12
N ASN A 722 6.89 21.38 -11.90
CA ASN A 722 5.83 21.54 -10.93
C ASN A 722 5.79 20.31 -10.02
N VAL A 723 5.35 20.51 -8.79
CA VAL A 723 5.14 19.43 -7.83
C VAL A 723 3.64 19.19 -7.70
N HIS A 724 3.25 17.93 -7.59
CA HIS A 724 1.88 17.56 -7.22
C HIS A 724 1.88 16.31 -6.34
N MET A 725 0.69 15.87 -5.90
CA MET A 725 0.56 14.65 -5.09
C MET A 725 0.95 13.41 -5.92
N LYS A 726 1.76 12.52 -5.35
CA LYS A 726 2.23 11.29 -6.03
C LYS A 726 1.12 10.35 -6.52
N ASN A 727 -0.06 10.40 -5.88
CA ASN A 727 -1.23 9.62 -6.28
C ASN A 727 -2.35 10.50 -6.86
N SER A 728 -2.04 11.75 -7.23
CA SER A 728 -3.01 12.77 -7.67
C SER A 728 -4.18 13.01 -6.71
N ASN A 729 -3.97 12.74 -5.42
CA ASN A 729 -4.97 12.92 -4.37
C ASN A 729 -4.30 13.12 -3.00
N TYR A 730 -4.99 13.79 -2.08
CA TYR A 730 -4.58 13.92 -0.67
C TYR A 730 -5.62 13.27 0.25
N LEU A 731 -5.31 12.12 0.86
CA LEU A 731 -6.28 11.36 1.68
C LEU A 731 -7.61 11.06 0.95
N GLY A 732 -7.56 10.77 -0.36
CA GLY A 732 -8.72 10.38 -1.16
C GLY A 732 -9.52 11.54 -1.77
N VAL A 733 -9.04 12.79 -1.65
CA VAL A 733 -9.66 13.98 -2.28
C VAL A 733 -8.79 14.57 -3.40
N GLU A 734 -9.28 15.58 -4.10
CA GLU A 734 -8.60 16.27 -5.22
C GLU A 734 -7.10 16.57 -5.00
N ASP A 735 -6.37 16.57 -6.12
CA ASP A 735 -4.93 16.85 -6.19
C ASP A 735 -4.57 18.26 -5.66
N VAL A 736 -3.31 18.43 -5.27
CA VAL A 736 -2.70 19.71 -4.93
C VAL A 736 -1.44 19.84 -5.78
N ALA A 737 -1.32 20.96 -6.50
CA ALA A 737 -0.16 21.24 -7.31
C ALA A 737 0.53 22.54 -6.88
N SER A 738 1.77 22.71 -7.31
CA SER A 738 2.48 24.00 -7.29
C SER A 738 2.18 24.82 -8.54
N ASP A 739 2.39 26.14 -8.46
CA ASP A 739 2.37 27.05 -9.63
C ASP A 739 3.51 26.77 -10.64
N GLY A 740 4.47 25.93 -10.27
CA GLY A 740 5.65 25.59 -11.07
C GLY A 740 6.81 26.59 -10.89
N VAL A 741 8.02 26.18 -11.22
CA VAL A 741 9.21 27.05 -11.24
C VAL A 741 10.08 26.74 -12.45
N ALA A 742 10.63 27.78 -13.05
CA ALA A 742 11.70 27.64 -14.04
C ALA A 742 13.01 27.30 -13.32
N LEU A 743 13.60 26.16 -13.66
CA LEU A 743 14.97 25.84 -13.30
C LEU A 743 15.88 26.52 -14.33
N GLY A 744 16.74 27.41 -13.87
CA GLY A 744 17.58 28.23 -14.73
C GLY A 744 18.55 27.47 -15.63
N ARG A 745 19.32 28.21 -16.43
CA ARG A 745 20.05 27.65 -17.57
C ARG A 745 21.04 26.55 -17.19
N PHE A 746 20.74 25.32 -17.61
CA PHE A 746 21.65 24.19 -17.63
C PHE A 746 22.68 24.36 -18.75
N TYR A 747 23.96 24.22 -18.43
CA TYR A 747 25.08 24.33 -19.38
C TYR A 747 25.90 23.02 -19.40
N PRO A 748 26.67 22.72 -20.46
CA PRO A 748 27.46 21.48 -20.50
C PRO A 748 28.45 21.39 -19.33
N ASP A 749 28.76 20.17 -18.89
CA ASP A 749 29.83 19.98 -17.89
C ASP A 749 31.21 20.19 -18.52
N HIS A 750 31.43 19.65 -19.72
CA HIS A 750 32.71 19.71 -20.40
C HIS A 750 32.60 19.60 -21.92
N PHE A 751 33.67 19.98 -22.60
CA PHE A 751 33.85 19.64 -24.02
C PHE A 751 34.81 18.46 -24.17
N ARG A 752 34.72 17.79 -25.31
CA ARG A 752 35.80 16.98 -25.87
C ARG A 752 36.08 17.46 -27.28
N THR A 753 37.33 17.38 -27.71
CA THR A 753 37.70 17.71 -29.09
C THR A 753 38.35 16.52 -29.77
N THR A 754 38.16 16.39 -31.09
CA THR A 754 38.84 15.39 -31.92
C THR A 754 39.33 16.03 -33.21
N VAL A 755 40.45 15.51 -33.74
CA VAL A 755 41.01 15.88 -35.05
C VAL A 755 40.93 14.63 -35.93
N PRO A 756 39.79 14.39 -36.61
CA PRO A 756 39.53 13.12 -37.28
C PRO A 756 40.35 12.91 -38.56
N ILE A 757 40.87 13.99 -39.16
CA ILE A 757 41.65 13.92 -40.40
C ILE A 757 43.03 14.52 -40.15
N VAL A 758 44.07 13.74 -40.44
CA VAL A 758 45.48 14.10 -40.26
C VAL A 758 46.33 13.49 -41.38
N ILE A 759 47.50 14.05 -41.67
CA ILE A 759 48.54 13.32 -42.40
C ILE A 759 49.12 12.29 -41.44
N THR A 760 48.98 11.01 -41.79
CA THR A 760 49.41 9.90 -40.92
C THR A 760 50.92 9.75 -40.90
N CYS A 761 51.50 9.38 -39.76
CA CYS A 761 52.95 9.16 -39.65
C CYS A 761 53.24 7.67 -39.51
N ALA A 762 53.68 7.02 -40.58
CA ALA A 762 54.11 5.62 -40.53
C ALA A 762 55.44 5.47 -39.76
N ALA A 763 55.52 4.53 -38.82
CA ALA A 763 56.75 4.27 -38.07
C ALA A 763 57.79 3.50 -38.91
N PRO A 764 59.09 3.79 -38.78
CA PRO A 764 59.70 4.88 -38.02
C PRO A 764 59.54 6.24 -38.74
N HIS A 765 59.00 7.23 -38.03
CA HIS A 765 58.83 8.59 -38.57
C HIS A 765 59.84 9.56 -37.93
N PRO A 766 60.51 10.45 -38.70
CA PRO A 766 61.53 11.36 -38.17
C PRO A 766 61.07 12.31 -37.04
N LEU A 767 59.75 12.50 -36.89
CA LEU A 767 59.17 13.48 -35.98
C LEU A 767 58.35 12.89 -34.83
N ASN A 768 58.27 11.56 -34.69
CA ASN A 768 57.46 10.90 -33.64
C ASN A 768 55.99 11.41 -33.56
N CYS A 769 55.26 11.36 -34.68
CA CYS A 769 53.86 11.83 -34.77
C CYS A 769 52.83 10.70 -34.96
N GLN A 770 53.17 9.43 -34.65
CA GLN A 770 52.27 8.31 -34.96
C GLN A 770 50.90 8.42 -34.29
N ASN A 771 50.84 8.99 -33.08
CA ASN A 771 49.62 9.05 -32.25
C ASN A 771 48.74 10.28 -32.51
N ILE A 772 49.28 11.32 -33.15
CA ILE A 772 48.60 12.62 -33.32
C ILE A 772 48.56 13.09 -34.78
N GLY A 773 49.27 12.40 -35.67
CA GLY A 773 49.42 12.80 -37.07
C GLY A 773 50.06 14.18 -37.23
N LEU A 774 49.93 14.73 -38.44
CA LEU A 774 50.65 15.93 -38.85
C LEU A 774 49.78 16.85 -39.72
N HIS A 775 49.99 18.15 -39.58
CA HIS A 775 49.47 19.22 -40.44
C HIS A 775 50.59 20.23 -40.75
N TYR A 776 50.49 20.92 -41.88
CA TYR A 776 51.38 22.04 -42.17
C TYR A 776 50.89 23.32 -41.49
N SER A 777 51.80 24.22 -41.16
CA SER A 777 51.46 25.60 -40.76
C SER A 777 50.55 26.25 -41.81
N LYS A 778 49.49 26.92 -41.36
CA LYS A 778 48.41 27.52 -42.17
C LYS A 778 47.47 26.52 -42.86
N GLN A 779 47.64 25.22 -42.66
CA GLN A 779 46.68 24.23 -43.15
C GLN A 779 45.45 24.23 -42.22
N PRO A 780 44.22 24.28 -42.76
CA PRO A 780 43.02 24.12 -41.94
C PRO A 780 42.96 22.73 -41.30
N ILE A 781 42.64 22.69 -40.01
CA ILE A 781 42.59 21.48 -39.19
C ILE A 781 41.12 21.22 -38.87
N GLN A 782 40.57 20.08 -39.29
CA GLN A 782 39.22 19.71 -38.88
C GLN A 782 39.22 19.44 -37.38
N THR A 783 38.42 20.18 -36.64
CA THR A 783 38.28 19.98 -35.20
C THR A 783 36.80 19.82 -34.87
N ILE A 784 36.40 18.63 -34.41
CA ILE A 784 35.05 18.40 -33.90
C ILE A 784 35.08 18.70 -32.42
N VAL A 785 34.18 19.57 -31.96
CA VAL A 785 33.96 19.90 -30.55
C VAL A 785 32.60 19.37 -30.15
N THR A 786 32.56 18.51 -29.13
CA THR A 786 31.32 17.90 -28.62
C THR A 786 31.13 18.26 -27.15
N ALA A 787 29.92 18.70 -26.82
CA ALA A 787 29.48 19.05 -25.47
C ALA A 787 28.94 17.82 -24.73
N TYR A 788 29.36 17.65 -23.48
CA TYR A 788 29.01 16.52 -22.64
C TYR A 788 28.44 16.96 -21.29
N ASN A 789 27.52 16.16 -20.76
CA ASN A 789 26.99 16.28 -19.41
C ASN A 789 27.94 15.63 -18.38
N ALA A 790 27.63 15.78 -17.09
CA ALA A 790 28.44 15.22 -16.00
C ALA A 790 28.47 13.67 -15.98
N ALA A 791 27.47 13.01 -16.59
CA ALA A 791 27.43 11.56 -16.76
C ALA A 791 28.26 11.07 -17.96
N GLY A 792 28.82 11.97 -18.77
CA GLY A 792 29.62 11.64 -19.95
C GLY A 792 28.79 11.32 -21.20
N GLU A 793 27.52 11.69 -21.23
CA GLU A 793 26.66 11.65 -22.41
C GLU A 793 26.69 12.99 -23.17
N ILE A 794 26.41 12.97 -24.47
CA ILE A 794 26.36 14.18 -25.29
C ILE A 794 25.12 15.01 -24.92
N THR A 795 25.31 16.30 -24.62
CA THR A 795 24.20 17.25 -24.41
C THR A 795 23.67 17.71 -25.76
N ARG A 796 22.63 17.05 -26.27
CA ARG A 796 22.08 17.32 -27.60
C ARG A 796 21.49 18.73 -27.70
N PHE A 797 21.09 19.33 -26.58
CA PHE A 797 20.45 20.66 -26.57
C PHE A 797 21.47 21.81 -26.61
N TYR A 798 22.77 21.52 -26.62
CA TYR A 798 23.81 22.52 -26.83
C TYR A 798 23.89 22.94 -28.31
N GLN A 799 22.97 23.80 -28.73
CA GLN A 799 22.81 24.35 -30.09
C GLN A 799 22.11 25.72 -30.03
N GLY A 800 22.13 26.50 -31.12
CA GLY A 800 21.47 27.80 -31.16
C GLY A 800 21.98 28.77 -30.09
N LYS A 801 21.08 29.45 -29.37
CA LYS A 801 21.41 30.44 -28.33
C LYS A 801 22.08 29.85 -27.07
N PHE A 802 21.99 28.54 -26.86
CA PHE A 802 22.66 27.87 -25.75
C PHE A 802 24.17 27.68 -26.00
N VAL A 803 24.64 27.89 -27.24
CA VAL A 803 26.06 27.83 -27.58
C VAL A 803 26.77 29.12 -27.16
N LYS A 804 27.72 29.04 -26.23
CA LYS A 804 28.35 30.22 -25.61
C LYS A 804 29.71 30.60 -26.20
N SER A 805 29.71 30.78 -27.52
CA SER A 805 30.88 31.20 -28.31
C SER A 805 32.16 30.40 -28.00
N PRO A 806 32.12 29.06 -28.14
CA PRO A 806 33.28 28.21 -27.89
C PRO A 806 34.49 28.65 -28.73
N LYS A 807 35.66 28.66 -28.09
CA LYS A 807 36.98 28.99 -28.63
C LYS A 807 37.85 27.76 -28.66
N LEU A 808 38.70 27.66 -29.68
CA LEU A 808 39.77 26.68 -29.74
C LEU A 808 41.10 27.38 -29.52
N LEU A 809 41.92 26.88 -28.60
CA LEU A 809 43.25 27.40 -28.33
C LEU A 809 44.28 26.25 -28.36
N PRO A 810 45.49 26.49 -28.86
CA PRO A 810 46.52 25.46 -28.95
C PRO A 810 47.31 25.36 -27.65
N TYR A 811 47.38 24.17 -27.05
CA TYR A 811 48.18 23.87 -25.85
C TYR A 811 49.35 22.95 -26.18
N THR A 812 50.44 23.04 -25.40
CA THR A 812 51.67 22.26 -25.64
C THR A 812 51.58 20.81 -25.16
N ALA A 813 50.59 20.47 -24.34
CA ALA A 813 50.37 19.13 -23.78
C ALA A 813 48.89 18.90 -23.47
N LEU A 814 48.44 17.65 -23.55
CA LEU A 814 47.10 17.23 -23.16
C LEU A 814 46.81 17.64 -21.71
N GLY A 815 45.76 18.44 -21.49
CA GLY A 815 45.40 18.91 -20.14
C GLY A 815 46.41 19.87 -19.50
N GLY A 816 47.46 20.29 -20.23
CA GLY A 816 48.49 21.21 -19.74
C GLY A 816 47.97 22.64 -19.55
N LEU A 817 48.72 23.47 -18.81
CA LEU A 817 48.36 24.87 -18.53
C LEU A 817 48.96 25.86 -19.54
N THR A 818 49.94 25.43 -20.33
CA THR A 818 50.70 26.30 -21.23
C THR A 818 50.12 26.28 -22.64
N GLN A 819 49.62 27.43 -23.10
CA GLN A 819 49.30 27.62 -24.51
C GLN A 819 50.58 27.65 -25.35
N SER A 820 50.51 27.15 -26.58
CA SER A 820 51.66 27.11 -27.49
C SER A 820 52.09 28.54 -27.87
N PRO A 821 53.32 28.97 -27.53
CA PRO A 821 53.81 30.30 -27.89
C PRO A 821 54.31 30.39 -29.34
N SER A 822 54.41 29.25 -30.04
CA SER A 822 55.08 29.14 -31.34
C SER A 822 54.24 29.62 -32.53
N GLY A 823 52.99 30.02 -32.30
CA GLY A 823 52.08 30.47 -33.36
C GLY A 823 50.69 30.84 -32.84
N THR A 824 49.80 31.18 -33.77
CA THR A 824 48.41 31.55 -33.47
C THR A 824 47.44 30.61 -34.19
N LEU A 825 46.28 30.35 -33.57
CA LEU A 825 45.22 29.51 -34.12
C LEU A 825 44.03 30.38 -34.54
N THR A 826 43.65 30.36 -35.83
CA THR A 826 42.58 31.21 -36.37
C THR A 826 41.62 30.44 -37.30
N PRO A 827 40.30 30.65 -37.23
CA PRO A 827 39.60 31.53 -36.29
C PRO A 827 39.49 30.94 -34.87
N SER A 828 39.49 31.82 -33.87
CA SER A 828 39.15 31.52 -32.47
C SER A 828 38.55 32.79 -31.88
N PRO A 829 37.23 32.87 -31.61
CA PRO A 829 36.22 31.80 -31.44
C PRO A 829 35.84 31.05 -32.73
N ILE A 830 35.13 29.92 -32.56
CA ILE A 830 34.48 29.18 -33.65
C ILE A 830 33.46 30.10 -34.33
N ALA A 831 33.63 30.33 -35.63
CA ALA A 831 32.74 31.19 -36.41
C ALA A 831 31.33 30.58 -36.51
N ASN A 832 30.29 31.43 -36.36
CA ASN A 832 28.88 31.03 -36.42
C ASN A 832 28.54 29.83 -35.52
N ALA A 833 29.14 29.75 -34.32
CA ALA A 833 29.02 28.56 -33.46
C ALA A 833 27.57 28.14 -33.18
N ALA A 834 26.63 29.08 -33.05
CA ALA A 834 25.21 28.80 -32.84
C ALA A 834 24.56 27.98 -33.98
N THR A 835 25.06 28.10 -35.21
CA THR A 835 24.55 27.36 -36.38
C THR A 835 25.37 26.11 -36.69
N VAL A 836 26.65 26.11 -36.31
CA VAL A 836 27.57 24.98 -36.57
C VAL A 836 27.40 23.84 -35.57
N PHE A 837 26.99 24.14 -34.33
CA PHE A 837 26.66 23.11 -33.36
C PHE A 837 25.27 22.55 -33.62
N VAL A 838 25.20 21.26 -33.92
CA VAL A 838 23.98 20.49 -34.12
C VAL A 838 24.02 19.29 -33.19
N GLN A 839 22.98 19.11 -32.37
CA GLN A 839 22.90 18.02 -31.40
C GLN A 839 24.13 17.92 -30.48
N GLY A 840 24.64 19.07 -30.02
CA GLY A 840 25.77 19.15 -29.10
C GLY A 840 27.15 19.00 -29.74
N SER A 841 27.26 18.83 -31.06
CA SER A 841 28.54 18.73 -31.77
C SER A 841 28.68 19.79 -32.85
N GLY A 842 29.82 20.48 -32.87
CA GLY A 842 30.18 21.48 -33.87
C GLY A 842 31.51 21.18 -34.53
N THR A 843 31.60 21.38 -35.85
CA THR A 843 32.85 21.21 -36.61
C THR A 843 33.48 22.57 -36.92
N ALA A 844 34.70 22.80 -36.47
CA ALA A 844 35.50 23.99 -36.75
C ALA A 844 36.71 23.66 -37.64
N TRP A 845 37.20 24.67 -38.34
CA TRP A 845 38.33 24.56 -39.28
C TRP A 845 39.44 25.59 -38.99
N PRO A 846 40.00 25.63 -37.77
CA PRO A 846 41.10 26.54 -37.47
C PRO A 846 42.38 26.15 -38.22
N SER A 847 43.20 27.16 -38.54
CA SER A 847 44.56 26.98 -39.05
C SER A 847 45.55 27.48 -38.01
N PHE A 848 46.63 26.73 -37.79
CA PHE A 848 47.72 27.18 -36.91
C PHE A 848 48.82 27.82 -37.75
N ASP A 849 49.10 29.11 -37.53
CA ASP A 849 50.18 29.84 -38.20
C ASP A 849 51.37 30.03 -37.25
N PHE A 850 52.50 29.41 -37.57
CA PHE A 850 53.73 29.67 -36.85
C PHE A 850 54.17 31.14 -36.94
N ALA A 851 54.77 31.65 -35.87
CA ALA A 851 55.58 32.87 -35.98
C ALA A 851 56.65 32.70 -37.06
N ALA A 852 56.86 33.71 -37.92
CA ALA A 852 57.69 33.60 -39.14
C ALA A 852 59.12 33.08 -38.89
N ALA A 853 59.69 33.32 -37.71
CA ALA A 853 61.03 32.85 -37.32
C ALA A 853 61.09 31.38 -36.84
N SER A 854 59.95 30.75 -36.53
CA SER A 854 59.92 29.39 -35.99
C SER A 854 60.08 28.35 -37.11
N MET A 855 61.02 27.42 -36.93
CA MET A 855 61.24 26.28 -37.84
C MET A 855 60.96 24.93 -37.15
N ALA A 856 60.91 24.90 -35.83
CA ALA A 856 60.74 23.69 -35.04
C ALA A 856 59.33 23.09 -35.19
N PRO A 857 59.22 21.77 -35.48
CA PRO A 857 57.97 21.02 -35.33
C PRO A 857 57.43 21.13 -33.91
N VAL A 858 56.12 21.37 -33.76
CA VAL A 858 55.47 21.50 -32.45
C VAL A 858 54.23 20.64 -32.37
N ASP A 859 54.00 20.04 -31.21
CA ASP A 859 52.75 19.36 -30.90
C ASP A 859 51.76 20.36 -30.34
N ILE A 860 50.55 20.37 -30.89
CA ILE A 860 49.45 21.17 -30.36
C ILE A 860 48.27 20.28 -29.98
N TYR A 861 47.66 20.60 -28.85
CA TYR A 861 46.42 20.01 -28.35
C TYR A 861 45.35 21.09 -28.43
N LEU A 862 44.26 20.82 -29.15
CA LEU A 862 43.22 21.79 -29.45
C LEU A 862 42.18 21.79 -28.33
N ARG A 863 42.33 22.71 -27.38
CA ARG A 863 41.41 22.86 -26.26
C ARG A 863 40.23 23.73 -26.65
N ALA A 864 39.03 23.17 -26.54
CA ALA A 864 37.79 23.94 -26.52
C ALA A 864 37.55 24.57 -25.15
N SER A 865 37.15 25.84 -25.13
CA SER A 865 36.61 26.54 -23.96
C SER A 865 35.56 27.57 -24.36
N ASP A 866 34.53 27.81 -23.55
CA ASP A 866 33.48 28.79 -23.85
C ASP A 866 33.35 29.89 -22.76
N ALA A 867 32.35 30.76 -22.90
CA ALA A 867 32.10 31.84 -21.93
C ALA A 867 31.53 31.35 -20.58
N ASP A 868 30.99 30.14 -20.53
CA ASP A 868 30.49 29.50 -19.29
C ASP A 868 31.59 28.75 -18.54
N LEU A 869 32.85 28.88 -18.99
CA LEU A 869 34.03 28.17 -18.51
C LEU A 869 33.94 26.64 -18.71
N VAL A 870 33.09 26.18 -19.64
CA VAL A 870 33.09 24.79 -20.09
C VAL A 870 34.38 24.58 -20.87
N THR A 871 35.12 23.51 -20.56
CA THR A 871 36.38 23.24 -21.24
C THR A 871 36.64 21.76 -21.45
N SER A 872 37.48 21.45 -22.44
CA SER A 872 38.10 20.13 -22.61
C SER A 872 39.39 19.96 -21.77
N GLY A 873 39.91 21.05 -21.19
CA GLY A 873 41.06 21.06 -20.29
C GLY A 873 40.69 20.69 -18.86
N ARG A 874 40.76 19.41 -18.52
CA ARG A 874 40.36 18.88 -17.21
C ARG A 874 41.48 18.03 -16.61
N SER A 875 41.81 18.29 -15.35
CA SER A 875 42.84 17.55 -14.62
C SER A 875 42.57 16.04 -14.69
N GLY A 876 43.48 15.28 -15.32
CA GLY A 876 43.38 13.83 -15.50
C GLY A 876 42.25 13.30 -16.40
N LEU A 877 41.38 14.17 -16.92
CA LEU A 877 40.16 13.81 -17.68
C LEU A 877 40.04 14.55 -19.03
N SER A 878 41.11 15.21 -19.46
CA SER A 878 41.16 15.91 -20.75
C SER A 878 41.00 14.96 -21.93
N VAL A 879 40.15 15.36 -22.88
CA VAL A 879 40.05 14.72 -24.20
C VAL A 879 40.17 15.84 -25.22
N GLU A 880 41.37 15.98 -25.75
CA GLU A 880 41.75 17.05 -26.67
C GLU A 880 42.36 16.45 -27.93
N GLY A 881 41.78 16.77 -29.08
CA GLY A 881 42.33 16.41 -30.38
C GLY A 881 43.70 17.08 -30.56
N ALA A 882 44.67 16.34 -31.06
CA ALA A 882 46.05 16.79 -31.15
C ALA A 882 46.59 16.59 -32.56
N THR A 883 47.54 17.43 -32.95
CA THR A 883 48.30 17.25 -34.20
C THR A 883 49.67 17.91 -34.13
N LYS A 884 50.62 17.38 -34.87
CA LYS A 884 51.96 17.98 -35.01
C LYS A 884 51.94 19.00 -36.14
N ILE A 885 52.33 20.23 -35.86
CA ILE A 885 52.48 21.29 -36.86
C ILE A 885 53.91 21.31 -37.37
N VAL A 886 54.07 21.36 -38.69
CA VAL A 886 55.38 21.44 -39.37
C VAL A 886 55.42 22.52 -40.44
N ARG A 887 56.63 22.97 -40.77
CA ARG A 887 56.86 23.82 -41.95
C ARG A 887 56.78 22.95 -43.19
N GLY A 888 55.90 23.32 -44.11
CA GLY A 888 55.72 22.64 -45.39
C GLY A 888 56.33 23.38 -46.56
N ARG A 889 56.60 22.66 -47.66
CA ARG A 889 56.82 23.24 -48.98
C ARG A 889 56.34 22.30 -50.08
N LEU A 890 55.99 22.87 -51.23
CA LEU A 890 55.73 22.09 -52.45
C LEU A 890 56.93 22.23 -53.39
N LEU A 891 57.73 21.18 -53.52
CA LEU A 891 58.87 21.14 -54.42
C LEU A 891 58.41 20.67 -55.81
N ILE A 892 58.63 21.49 -56.83
CA ILE A 892 58.59 20.99 -58.22
C ILE A 892 59.96 20.36 -58.51
N GLU A 893 59.97 19.08 -58.88
CA GLU A 893 61.21 18.41 -59.26
C GLU A 893 61.75 18.97 -60.57
N ASN A 894 63.07 19.08 -60.68
CA ASN A 894 63.72 19.39 -61.95
C ASN A 894 63.36 18.28 -62.95
N ALA A 895 62.91 18.64 -64.15
CA ALA A 895 62.61 17.68 -65.20
C ALA A 895 63.23 18.12 -66.52
N PHE A 896 63.62 17.15 -67.34
CA PHE A 896 64.22 17.38 -68.65
C PHE A 896 63.63 16.44 -69.69
N GLY A 897 63.47 16.92 -70.92
CA GLY A 897 62.94 16.12 -72.01
C GLY A 897 62.99 16.83 -73.36
N SER A 898 62.47 16.15 -74.39
CA SER A 898 62.32 16.77 -75.71
C SER A 898 61.31 17.90 -75.66
N GLU A 899 61.60 18.97 -76.38
CA GLU A 899 60.69 20.06 -76.73
C GLU A 899 59.47 19.61 -77.54
N LEU A 900 59.52 18.42 -78.17
CA LEU A 900 58.47 17.87 -79.03
C LEU A 900 57.51 16.92 -78.30
N LEU A 901 57.80 16.54 -77.05
CA LEU A 901 57.00 15.60 -76.26
C LEU A 901 56.50 16.25 -74.98
N ALA A 902 55.37 15.76 -74.47
CA ALA A 902 54.87 16.19 -73.17
C ALA A 902 55.84 15.74 -72.06
N LEU A 903 56.29 16.68 -71.22
CA LEU A 903 57.27 16.44 -70.16
C LEU A 903 56.57 16.04 -68.86
N PRO A 904 56.78 14.82 -68.33
CA PRO A 904 56.27 14.43 -67.01
C PRO A 904 56.96 15.25 -65.91
N VAL A 905 56.17 15.82 -65.01
CA VAL A 905 56.64 16.61 -63.87
C VAL A 905 55.99 16.08 -62.60
N VAL A 906 56.79 16.03 -61.54
CA VAL A 906 56.36 15.60 -60.20
C VAL A 906 56.48 16.80 -59.26
N MET A 907 55.39 17.09 -58.58
CA MET A 907 55.33 17.96 -57.41
C MET A 907 55.34 17.11 -56.16
N ARG A 908 56.15 17.50 -55.18
CA ARG A 908 56.37 16.76 -53.95
C ARG A 908 56.14 17.65 -52.74
N ALA A 909 55.21 17.23 -51.89
CA ALA A 909 55.04 17.83 -50.57
C ALA A 909 56.19 17.38 -49.66
N GLN A 910 56.84 18.35 -49.02
CA GLN A 910 57.91 18.11 -48.06
C GLN A 910 57.65 18.86 -46.78
N TYR A 911 58.19 18.35 -45.67
CA TYR A 911 58.19 19.02 -44.38
C TYR A 911 59.61 19.19 -43.83
N TRP A 912 59.83 20.21 -43.01
CA TRP A 912 61.09 20.45 -42.33
C TRP A 912 61.23 19.60 -41.07
N THR A 913 62.42 19.06 -40.83
CA THR A 913 62.69 18.16 -39.68
C THR A 913 63.50 18.79 -38.53
N GLY A 914 64.17 19.93 -38.77
CA GLY A 914 65.04 20.58 -37.78
C GLY A 914 64.31 21.60 -36.91
N THR A 915 65.02 22.18 -35.94
CA THR A 915 64.47 23.20 -35.02
C THR A 915 64.73 24.64 -35.47
N SER A 916 65.68 24.83 -36.38
CA SER A 916 66.13 26.08 -36.98
C SER A 916 66.18 25.95 -38.51
N ALA A 917 66.61 27.00 -39.23
CA ALA A 917 66.76 26.94 -40.68
C ALA A 917 67.98 26.12 -41.16
N THR A 918 68.89 25.72 -40.27
CA THR A 918 70.20 25.16 -40.63
C THR A 918 70.48 23.77 -40.05
N ASP A 919 69.68 23.28 -39.10
CA ASP A 919 69.89 22.02 -38.36
C ASP A 919 68.98 20.87 -38.81
N GLY A 920 68.24 21.06 -39.90
CA GLY A 920 67.27 20.12 -40.41
C GLY A 920 67.47 19.78 -41.88
N ARG A 921 66.57 18.92 -42.37
CA ARG A 921 66.41 18.66 -43.80
C ARG A 921 64.94 18.64 -44.19
N TRP A 922 64.68 18.90 -45.46
CA TRP A 922 63.38 18.68 -46.06
C TRP A 922 63.18 17.18 -46.28
N ALA A 923 62.14 16.62 -45.67
CA ALA A 923 61.75 15.23 -45.79
C ALA A 923 60.43 15.10 -46.56
N ASP A 924 60.26 13.99 -47.27
CA ASP A 924 59.08 13.75 -48.11
C ASP A 924 57.85 13.40 -47.27
N SER A 925 56.70 14.00 -47.59
CA SER A 925 55.42 13.71 -46.93
C SER A 925 54.71 12.51 -47.56
N ARG A 926 55.27 11.31 -47.37
CA ARG A 926 54.91 10.08 -48.12
C ARG A 926 53.51 9.53 -47.89
N THR A 927 52.76 10.11 -46.96
CA THR A 927 51.40 9.70 -46.57
C THR A 927 50.37 10.79 -46.85
N ASP A 928 50.81 11.96 -47.33
CA ASP A 928 49.92 13.08 -47.59
C ASP A 928 49.03 12.79 -48.79
N SER A 929 47.73 12.71 -48.55
CA SER A 929 46.72 12.60 -49.61
C SER A 929 45.58 13.60 -49.40
N ILE A 930 45.78 14.57 -48.51
CA ILE A 930 44.74 15.52 -48.07
C ILE A 930 45.09 16.97 -48.37
N SER A 931 46.34 17.31 -48.72
CA SER A 931 46.71 18.71 -48.99
C SER A 931 46.22 19.24 -50.33
N ILE A 932 46.15 18.39 -51.37
CA ILE A 932 45.63 18.73 -52.70
C ILE A 932 44.71 17.60 -53.16
N VAL A 933 43.45 17.92 -53.44
CA VAL A 933 42.40 16.93 -53.81
C VAL A 933 41.90 17.17 -55.23
N ALA A 934 41.38 16.12 -55.86
CA ALA A 934 40.69 16.23 -57.15
C ALA A 934 39.37 17.01 -57.00
N THR A 935 38.83 17.53 -58.11
CA THR A 935 37.52 18.18 -58.12
C THR A 935 36.42 17.23 -57.65
N PRO A 936 35.42 17.71 -56.87
CA PRO A 936 34.31 16.87 -56.43
C PRO A 936 33.51 16.36 -57.63
N VAL A 937 33.18 15.07 -57.65
CA VAL A 937 32.18 14.50 -58.58
C VAL A 937 30.82 14.56 -57.91
N PRO A 938 29.83 15.30 -58.43
CA PRO A 938 28.47 15.28 -57.91
C PRO A 938 27.92 13.84 -57.87
N ALA A 939 27.25 13.47 -56.78
CA ALA A 939 26.64 12.15 -56.53
C ALA A 939 27.58 10.94 -56.26
N SER A 940 28.89 11.14 -56.06
CA SER A 940 29.83 10.05 -55.69
C SER A 940 29.91 9.72 -54.18
N GLY A 941 29.26 10.50 -53.31
CA GLY A 941 29.43 10.40 -51.86
C GLY A 941 30.80 10.87 -51.33
N VAL A 942 31.69 11.37 -52.20
CA VAL A 942 32.99 11.92 -51.81
C VAL A 942 32.81 13.37 -51.34
N VAL A 943 33.06 13.60 -50.04
CA VAL A 943 32.98 14.90 -49.38
C VAL A 943 34.06 15.84 -49.92
N THR A 944 33.66 17.02 -50.39
CA THR A 944 34.60 18.13 -50.62
C THR A 944 35.17 18.56 -49.28
N PHE A 945 36.41 18.18 -48.97
CA PHE A 945 37.01 18.59 -47.72
C PHE A 945 37.38 20.09 -47.75
N PRO A 946 36.87 20.93 -46.82
CA PRO A 946 37.20 22.35 -46.76
C PRO A 946 38.69 22.67 -46.52
N HIS A 947 39.51 21.68 -46.16
CA HIS A 947 40.92 21.84 -45.78
C HIS A 947 41.95 21.58 -46.90
N SER A 948 41.50 21.27 -48.11
CA SER A 948 42.36 20.96 -49.25
C SER A 948 42.19 22.04 -50.31
N VAL A 949 43.27 22.36 -51.03
CA VAL A 949 43.14 23.13 -52.27
C VAL A 949 42.80 22.16 -53.40
N THR A 950 41.74 22.46 -54.15
CA THR A 950 41.43 21.73 -55.39
C THR A 950 42.50 22.02 -56.44
N ALA A 951 42.80 21.03 -57.29
CA ALA A 951 43.82 21.23 -58.31
C ALA A 951 43.52 22.38 -59.29
N ALA A 952 42.24 22.75 -59.45
CA ALA A 952 41.79 23.90 -60.24
C ALA A 952 42.16 25.28 -59.64
N GLN A 953 42.50 25.33 -58.36
CA GLN A 953 42.95 26.54 -57.66
C GLN A 953 44.48 26.70 -57.70
N LEU A 954 45.22 25.71 -58.20
CA LEU A 954 46.67 25.79 -58.39
C LEU A 954 47.00 26.69 -59.58
N THR A 955 47.92 27.62 -59.37
CA THR A 955 48.42 28.51 -60.43
C THR A 955 49.91 28.26 -60.64
N LEU A 956 50.32 27.99 -61.88
CA LEU A 956 51.74 27.89 -62.21
C LEU A 956 52.27 29.29 -62.53
N SER A 957 53.47 29.57 -62.02
CA SER A 957 54.23 30.78 -62.28
C SER A 957 55.57 30.40 -62.89
N TYR A 958 56.01 31.21 -63.85
CA TYR A 958 57.19 30.96 -64.65
C TYR A 958 58.19 32.09 -64.44
N SER A 959 59.46 31.75 -64.24
CA SER A 959 60.55 32.70 -64.06
C SER A 959 61.84 32.18 -64.70
N GLN A 960 62.84 33.05 -64.87
CA GLN A 960 64.17 32.70 -65.39
C GLN A 960 64.13 31.86 -66.69
N CYS A 961 63.31 32.28 -67.67
CA CYS A 961 63.22 31.63 -68.97
C CYS A 961 64.48 31.93 -69.79
N LEU A 962 65.14 30.89 -70.28
CA LEU A 962 66.42 30.98 -71.01
C LEU A 962 66.31 30.39 -72.42
N LYS A 963 67.22 30.83 -73.30
CA LYS A 963 67.32 30.41 -74.72
C LYS A 963 66.05 30.77 -75.52
N SER A 964 65.47 29.85 -76.31
CA SER A 964 64.37 30.18 -77.23
C SER A 964 63.02 30.45 -76.53
N MET A 965 62.95 30.29 -75.21
CA MET A 965 61.77 30.48 -74.35
C MET A 965 61.50 31.97 -74.00
N ALA A 966 61.75 32.91 -74.94
CA ALA A 966 62.13 34.32 -74.75
C ALA A 966 61.22 35.30 -73.93
N ALA A 967 60.16 34.87 -73.26
CA ALA A 967 59.49 35.65 -72.22
C ALA A 967 58.66 34.75 -71.30
N CYS A 968 58.86 34.83 -69.98
CA CYS A 968 58.11 34.02 -69.02
C CYS A 968 56.61 34.35 -68.93
N SER A 969 56.18 35.46 -69.52
CA SER A 969 54.80 35.97 -69.48
C SER A 969 53.95 35.63 -70.72
N ALA A 970 54.52 34.99 -71.76
CA ALA A 970 53.78 34.65 -72.97
C ALA A 970 52.97 33.35 -72.77
N ALA A 971 51.66 33.38 -73.10
CA ALA A 971 50.75 32.22 -72.99
C ALA A 971 51.13 31.03 -73.88
N THR A 972 52.07 31.20 -74.81
CA THR A 972 52.71 30.13 -75.58
C THR A 972 54.23 30.22 -75.37
N PRO A 973 54.93 29.13 -74.98
CA PRO A 973 54.53 27.72 -75.02
C PRO A 973 54.07 27.12 -73.67
N PHE A 974 53.73 27.93 -72.67
CA PHE A 974 53.35 27.41 -71.35
C PHE A 974 51.88 26.98 -71.31
N PRO A 975 51.56 25.77 -70.81
CA PRO A 975 50.19 25.32 -70.78
C PRO A 975 49.39 26.07 -69.70
N ASP A 976 48.07 26.20 -69.93
CA ASP A 976 47.16 26.75 -68.91
C ASP A 976 47.26 25.88 -67.64
N PRO A 977 47.62 26.48 -66.49
CA PRO A 977 47.70 25.77 -65.22
C PRO A 977 46.42 25.01 -64.89
N LYS A 978 45.25 25.58 -65.20
CA LYS A 978 43.95 24.99 -64.88
C LYS A 978 43.71 23.70 -65.64
N THR A 979 44.05 23.65 -66.94
CA THR A 979 43.86 22.45 -67.75
C THR A 979 44.89 21.36 -67.45
N THR A 980 46.12 21.78 -67.13
CA THR A 980 47.25 20.89 -66.85
C THR A 980 47.08 20.14 -65.53
N LEU A 981 46.53 20.82 -64.52
CA LEU A 981 46.40 20.29 -63.17
C LEU A 981 44.97 19.84 -62.84
N ALA A 982 43.96 20.13 -63.67
CA ALA A 982 42.53 19.91 -63.40
C ALA A 982 42.17 18.54 -62.78
N SER A 983 42.81 17.45 -63.22
CA SER A 983 42.54 16.08 -62.78
C SER A 983 43.57 15.51 -61.80
N SER A 984 44.57 16.31 -61.41
CA SER A 984 45.65 15.86 -60.55
C SER A 984 45.22 15.91 -59.07
N SER A 985 45.58 14.89 -58.29
CA SER A 985 45.42 14.90 -56.84
C SER A 985 46.73 14.53 -56.18
N MET A 986 46.88 14.87 -54.90
CA MET A 986 48.01 14.40 -54.11
C MET A 986 47.75 12.96 -53.66
N VAL A 987 48.70 12.09 -53.96
CA VAL A 987 48.72 10.72 -53.48
C VAL A 987 50.11 10.45 -52.92
N ASN A 988 50.18 10.10 -51.64
CA ASN A 988 51.44 9.81 -50.96
C ASN A 988 52.49 10.94 -51.08
N GLY A 989 52.04 12.19 -50.97
CA GLY A 989 52.84 13.40 -51.06
C GLY A 989 53.19 13.84 -52.47
N LEU A 990 52.68 13.16 -53.50
CA LEU A 990 53.03 13.41 -54.89
C LEU A 990 51.83 13.89 -55.69
N VAL A 991 52.04 14.92 -56.49
CA VAL A 991 51.14 15.31 -57.58
C VAL A 991 51.89 15.14 -58.88
N LYS A 992 51.37 14.30 -59.78
CA LYS A 992 52.01 13.99 -61.07
C LYS A 992 51.18 14.57 -62.20
N PHE A 993 51.83 15.30 -63.08
CA PHE A 993 51.19 15.91 -64.25
C PHE A 993 52.17 16.00 -65.42
N LYS A 994 51.70 16.47 -66.58
CA LYS A 994 52.53 16.59 -67.78
C LYS A 994 52.46 18.02 -68.32
N PHE A 995 53.61 18.61 -68.62
CA PHE A 995 53.68 19.82 -69.42
C PHE A 995 53.50 19.49 -70.90
N ALA A 996 52.73 20.29 -71.62
CA ALA A 996 52.62 20.17 -73.07
C ALA A 996 53.99 20.37 -73.75
N ALA A 997 54.16 19.79 -74.95
CA ALA A 997 55.33 20.02 -75.78
C ALA A 997 55.48 21.52 -76.09
N THR A 998 56.68 22.07 -75.93
CA THR A 998 56.91 23.51 -76.06
C THR A 998 57.33 23.92 -77.47
N ASN A 999 57.79 22.98 -78.30
CA ASN A 999 58.45 23.21 -79.60
C ASN A 999 59.61 24.22 -79.53
N LYS A 1000 60.15 24.47 -78.34
CA LYS A 1000 61.20 25.45 -78.06
C LYS A 1000 62.24 24.85 -77.13
N THR A 1001 63.51 25.02 -77.48
CA THR A 1001 64.65 24.57 -76.67
C THR A 1001 65.05 25.63 -75.63
N GLY A 1002 65.28 25.23 -74.39
CA GLY A 1002 65.61 26.16 -73.31
C GLY A 1002 65.22 25.63 -71.94
N SER A 1003 65.26 26.52 -70.94
CA SER A 1003 64.84 26.17 -69.59
C SER A 1003 63.97 27.24 -68.97
N VAL A 1004 63.10 26.84 -68.05
CA VAL A 1004 62.21 27.71 -67.28
C VAL A 1004 62.18 27.24 -65.82
N ASN A 1005 62.16 28.17 -64.88
CA ASN A 1005 61.82 27.85 -63.49
C ASN A 1005 60.31 27.93 -63.32
N VAL A 1006 59.72 26.87 -62.79
CA VAL A 1006 58.29 26.75 -62.52
C VAL A 1006 58.06 26.73 -61.02
N SER A 1007 57.04 27.43 -60.56
CA SER A 1007 56.60 27.50 -59.17
C SER A 1007 55.07 27.47 -59.09
N VAL A 1008 54.48 27.04 -57.97
CA VAL A 1008 53.02 26.92 -57.80
C VAL A 1008 52.50 27.86 -56.72
N GLY A 1009 51.51 28.71 -57.04
CA GLY A 1009 51.02 29.74 -56.14
C GLY A 1009 50.11 29.27 -54.98
N GLN A 1010 49.81 27.98 -54.88
CA GLN A 1010 48.93 27.38 -53.87
C GLN A 1010 49.35 25.91 -53.58
N PRO A 1011 48.98 25.31 -52.43
CA PRO A 1011 48.31 25.95 -51.28
C PRO A 1011 49.26 26.80 -50.41
N VAL A 1012 48.74 27.80 -49.70
CA VAL A 1012 49.52 28.72 -48.83
C VAL A 1012 50.32 28.00 -47.72
N TRP A 1013 49.86 26.84 -47.27
CA TRP A 1013 50.55 26.01 -46.26
C TRP A 1013 51.69 25.16 -46.83
N LEU A 1014 51.81 25.08 -48.16
CA LEU A 1014 52.94 24.51 -48.88
C LEU A 1014 53.52 25.56 -49.83
N PRO A 1015 54.23 26.58 -49.31
CA PRO A 1015 54.90 27.57 -50.14
C PRO A 1015 55.79 26.87 -51.18
N PRO A 1016 55.81 27.38 -52.42
CA PRO A 1016 56.47 26.66 -53.50
C PRO A 1016 57.99 26.77 -53.41
N ALA A 1017 58.66 25.68 -53.78
CA ALA A 1017 60.05 25.67 -54.15
C ALA A 1017 60.16 25.41 -55.65
N ALA A 1018 60.71 26.39 -56.38
CA ALA A 1018 60.73 26.36 -57.84
C ALA A 1018 61.61 25.22 -58.37
N GLY A 1019 61.12 24.53 -59.39
CA GLY A 1019 61.85 23.51 -60.15
C GLY A 1019 62.23 24.03 -61.52
N LYS A 1020 63.38 23.61 -62.04
CA LYS A 1020 63.85 23.95 -63.39
C LYS A 1020 63.42 22.87 -64.39
N LEU A 1021 62.58 23.25 -65.35
CA LEU A 1021 62.21 22.42 -66.48
C LEU A 1021 63.09 22.75 -67.69
N THR A 1022 63.70 21.75 -68.31
CA THR A 1022 64.59 21.94 -69.47
C THR A 1022 64.07 21.17 -70.68
N PHE A 1023 63.80 21.89 -71.76
CA PHE A 1023 63.26 21.36 -73.01
C PHE A 1023 64.34 21.39 -74.10
N GLY A 1024 64.51 20.29 -74.82
CA GLY A 1024 65.44 20.20 -75.95
C GLY A 1024 66.91 20.02 -75.58
N VAL A 1025 67.20 19.16 -74.58
CA VAL A 1025 68.58 18.72 -74.32
C VAL A 1025 69.02 17.76 -75.43
N TYR A 1026 69.68 18.32 -76.45
CA TYR A 1026 70.50 17.56 -77.39
C TYR A 1026 71.95 17.60 -76.87
N LYS A 1027 72.49 16.48 -76.38
CA LYS A 1027 73.94 16.29 -76.25
C LYS A 1027 74.43 15.58 -77.51
N SER A 1028 75.33 16.22 -78.25
CA SER A 1028 76.15 15.54 -79.25
C SER A 1028 77.15 14.61 -78.55
N THR A 1029 76.87 13.30 -78.64
CA THR A 1029 77.76 12.13 -78.45
C THR A 1029 78.24 11.78 -77.00
N PRO A 1030 78.78 10.55 -76.79
CA PRO A 1030 78.16 9.50 -76.00
C PRO A 1030 78.58 9.49 -74.51
N LEU A 1031 77.80 8.75 -73.72
CA LEU A 1031 77.89 8.55 -72.28
C LEU A 1031 79.30 8.44 -71.69
N ILE A 1032 79.54 9.21 -70.62
CA ILE A 1032 80.40 8.76 -69.51
C ILE A 1032 79.54 8.83 -68.24
N TYR A 1033 79.31 7.66 -67.63
CA TYR A 1033 78.85 7.53 -66.26
C TYR A 1033 79.85 8.22 -65.33
N ILE A 1034 79.41 9.17 -64.52
CA ILE A 1034 80.07 9.47 -63.25
C ILE A 1034 79.05 9.24 -62.13
N ARG A 1035 79.37 8.20 -61.37
CA ARG A 1035 78.94 7.88 -60.02
C ARG A 1035 79.55 8.93 -59.08
N GLU A 1036 78.75 9.51 -58.18
CA GLU A 1036 79.00 9.73 -56.74
C GLU A 1036 78.05 10.84 -56.20
N VAL A 1037 77.10 10.48 -55.34
CA VAL A 1037 77.18 10.43 -53.85
C VAL A 1037 77.15 11.85 -53.24
N PHE A 1038 75.96 12.33 -52.87
CA PHE A 1038 75.47 12.47 -51.47
C PHE A 1038 73.98 12.85 -51.47
#